data_AF-A0A7X8FZD1-F1
#
_entry.id   AF-A0A7X8FZD1-F1
#
_cell.length_a   1.000
_cell.length_b   1.000
_cell.length_c   1.000
_cell.angle_alpha   90.00
_cell.angle_beta   90.00
_cell.angle_gamma   90.00
#
_symmetry.space_group_name_H-M   'P 1'
#
loop_
_entity.id
_entity.type
_entity.pdbx_description
1 polymer ?
#
loop_
_entity_poly.entity_id
_entity_poly.type
_entity_poly.pdbx_seq_one_letter_code
_entity_poly.pdbx_strand_id
1 'polypeptide(L)'
;MKKIIILIMGIFLCISLIGAELIGNVRVENMENFGVFVYVLETGEYDITDELGNFKIKELKMDNDYTLIFQKENLNDVRKKLSVKKNIQYENYILRQEQEKTKYKLQILLSSSSEKDGYLKIDNFPYGILLKSNKYTLSELEAGKYSGEVMQEGSFSKKINFEIKEIENNNLGVISLQTKTGNIIKINLNDPIDNGYLILYKDDELKYIEKIKEIKKNFEIKNLETGKYKLEIKTYGKENYEKVVSIKENNQIENLNITLKKLSDLNNIVLDLYPNTQPITIKIYSDDGILLKKETGKNGLHSFSNLDWSKKYDILIESEGYKNLHLKSVGVGEKIDVAMVRDIKGVRVSGTVYPFNSMAEVMLLDDDKIIAKTVCDEYGNYELESDENQKTGRKIIKVRAKNFKEYKEYRTLYKNTETKNVNIDIEPLKTSLYGRINNTINDYENLIVTIEELGMWQYANKNGRYYFADIPRGIYNISYKKLGYTEVREKVYIEDKEIRELNIELNPETYIFVKSNVNEFEISINDKKEFIKDKKFEKKLMPGEYKITFYKKDYITITENIRLIEAGEIKEINLIMKNIEKYKLEITNYIEDIKKLIELGEIREAELHLDNLKKDKDSVVLQKDIDNLYRKIRQIRDDTFDLDRKIRQDIIEMNKSIIVIENEDLTYGKKRKKLDNKYKECIEYLEKILLEKKYTEAKYEIYNFIGDLYIKLGMDNSARENHDKANRYKKLYK
;
A
#
# COMPACT_ATOMS: atom_id res chain seq x y z
N MET A 1 42.06 -17.22 66.25
CA MET A 1 43.14 -16.83 65.33
C MET A 1 42.93 -17.54 63.98
N LYS A 2 42.11 -17.18 62.97
CA LYS A 2 41.30 -16.03 62.57
C LYS A 2 42.04 -14.72 62.31
N LYS A 3 42.77 -14.69 61.19
CA LYS A 3 42.99 -13.57 60.23
C LYS A 3 44.30 -13.85 59.47
N ILE A 4 44.21 -14.41 58.26
CA ILE A 4 45.13 -14.37 57.09
C ILE A 4 44.48 -15.25 55.98
N ILE A 5 43.20 -15.01 55.66
CA ILE A 5 42.47 -15.74 54.59
C ILE A 5 41.74 -14.77 53.64
N ILE A 6 41.77 -13.45 53.87
CA ILE A 6 40.96 -12.50 53.08
C ILE A 6 41.77 -11.72 52.03
N LEU A 7 43.08 -11.92 51.92
CA LEU A 7 43.94 -11.19 50.96
C LEU A 7 44.37 -12.00 49.72
N ILE A 8 43.97 -13.28 49.60
CA ILE A 8 44.30 -14.14 48.44
C ILE A 8 43.04 -14.64 47.71
N MET A 9 41.84 -14.17 48.12
CA MET A 9 40.57 -14.52 47.47
C MET A 9 39.87 -13.33 46.79
N GLY A 10 40.57 -12.20 46.62
CA GLY A 10 40.07 -10.97 46.00
C GLY A 10 40.98 -10.39 44.92
N ILE A 11 41.89 -11.20 44.37
CA ILE A 11 42.71 -10.88 43.19
C ILE A 11 42.55 -12.04 42.21
N PHE A 12 41.34 -12.19 41.66
CA PHE A 12 41.03 -12.89 40.39
C PHE A 12 39.52 -12.74 40.13
N LEU A 13 39.10 -11.56 39.67
CA LEU A 13 38.04 -11.32 38.67
C LEU A 13 37.77 -9.80 38.52
N CYS A 14 38.84 -9.03 38.29
CA CYS A 14 38.74 -7.80 37.49
C CYS A 14 39.54 -8.03 36.21
N ILE A 15 39.25 -9.16 35.54
CA ILE A 15 39.43 -9.19 34.10
C ILE A 15 38.31 -8.29 33.61
N SER A 16 38.64 -7.04 33.28
CA SER A 16 37.90 -6.32 32.25
C SER A 16 37.66 -7.34 31.14
N LEU A 17 36.40 -7.75 30.91
CA LEU A 17 36.07 -8.57 29.76
C LEU A 17 36.49 -7.76 28.54
N ILE A 18 37.73 -7.92 28.09
CA ILE A 18 38.17 -7.49 26.78
C ILE A 18 37.40 -8.45 25.89
N GLY A 19 36.24 -8.00 25.39
CA GLY A 19 35.49 -8.82 24.46
C GLY A 19 36.37 -9.11 23.24
N ALA A 20 36.23 -10.31 22.73
CA ALA A 20 36.88 -10.76 21.52
C ALA A 20 36.56 -9.81 20.36
N GLU A 21 37.56 -9.59 19.51
CA GLU A 21 37.43 -8.82 18.29
C GLU A 21 37.28 -9.76 17.10
N LEU A 22 36.30 -9.48 16.26
CA LEU A 22 36.17 -10.07 14.94
C LEU A 22 36.67 -9.06 13.90
N ILE A 23 37.73 -9.41 13.19
CA ILE A 23 38.22 -8.65 12.05
C ILE A 23 37.88 -9.46 10.81
N GLY A 24 37.34 -8.85 9.77
CA GLY A 24 37.07 -9.58 8.55
C GLY A 24 37.12 -8.76 7.30
N ASN A 25 37.05 -9.46 6.18
CA ASN A 25 36.97 -8.86 4.86
C ASN A 25 35.73 -9.39 4.13
N VAL A 26 35.00 -8.51 3.47
CA VAL A 26 33.86 -8.86 2.63
C VAL A 26 34.15 -8.50 1.20
N ARG A 27 34.00 -9.48 0.32
CA ARG A 27 33.99 -9.28 -1.11
C ARG A 27 32.57 -9.44 -1.65
N VAL A 28 32.07 -8.45 -2.36
CA VAL A 28 30.77 -8.53 -3.02
C VAL A 28 31.02 -8.90 -4.47
N GLU A 29 30.45 -10.02 -4.95
CA GLU A 29 30.61 -10.39 -6.35
C GLU A 29 29.92 -9.34 -7.23
N ASN A 30 30.67 -8.81 -8.22
CA ASN A 30 30.21 -7.83 -9.21
C ASN A 30 29.77 -6.47 -8.64
N MET A 31 30.15 -6.13 -7.41
CA MET A 31 29.93 -4.81 -6.80
C MET A 31 31.17 -4.37 -6.02
N GLU A 32 31.17 -3.11 -5.60
CA GLU A 32 32.21 -2.60 -4.69
C GLU A 32 32.11 -3.29 -3.32
N ASN A 33 33.28 -3.54 -2.74
CA ASN A 33 33.39 -4.14 -1.41
C ASN A 33 33.13 -3.11 -0.30
N PHE A 34 33.15 -1.82 -0.65
CA PHE A 34 32.89 -0.71 0.25
C PHE A 34 31.41 -0.64 0.64
N GLY A 35 31.14 -0.22 1.87
CA GLY A 35 29.78 0.11 2.28
C GLY A 35 28.89 -1.11 2.49
N VAL A 36 29.46 -2.30 2.64
CA VAL A 36 28.73 -3.46 3.13
C VAL A 36 28.55 -3.28 4.62
N PHE A 37 27.29 -3.18 5.05
CA PHE A 37 26.95 -3.14 6.46
C PHE A 37 27.05 -4.54 7.03
N VAL A 38 28.00 -4.77 7.93
CA VAL A 38 28.22 -6.06 8.61
C VAL A 38 27.79 -5.91 10.05
N TYR A 39 26.71 -6.59 10.45
CA TYR A 39 26.25 -6.54 11.83
C TYR A 39 26.03 -7.93 12.43
N VAL A 40 26.33 -8.06 13.72
CA VAL A 40 26.08 -9.24 14.53
C VAL A 40 24.66 -9.15 15.07
N LEU A 41 23.80 -10.10 14.70
CA LEU A 41 22.38 -10.07 15.06
C LEU A 41 22.15 -10.10 16.57
N GLU A 42 22.92 -10.92 17.30
CA GLU A 42 22.70 -11.21 18.72
C GLU A 42 23.16 -10.08 19.64
N THR A 43 24.22 -9.34 19.26
CA THR A 43 24.78 -8.25 20.07
C THR A 43 24.37 -6.88 19.55
N GLY A 44 24.05 -6.78 18.25
CA GLY A 44 23.79 -5.51 17.57
C GLY A 44 25.05 -4.72 17.21
N GLU A 45 26.23 -5.26 17.52
CA GLU A 45 27.51 -4.68 17.12
C GLU A 45 27.66 -4.72 15.60
N TYR A 46 28.22 -3.67 15.02
CA TYR A 46 28.34 -3.56 13.57
C TYR A 46 29.61 -2.83 13.18
N ASP A 47 30.03 -3.06 11.94
CA ASP A 47 30.97 -2.20 11.25
C ASP A 47 30.61 -2.13 9.76
N ILE A 48 31.12 -1.11 9.07
CA ILE A 48 30.91 -0.92 7.64
C ILE A 48 32.24 -1.15 6.96
N THR A 49 32.21 -1.93 5.90
CA THR A 49 33.43 -2.25 5.19
C THR A 49 34.08 -1.02 4.57
N ASP A 50 35.40 -0.90 4.75
CA ASP A 50 36.22 0.09 4.07
C ASP A 50 36.34 -0.19 2.56
N GLU A 51 37.04 0.66 1.82
CA GLU A 51 37.20 0.53 0.36
C GLU A 51 37.82 -0.80 -0.07
N LEU A 52 38.55 -1.46 0.83
CA LEU A 52 39.17 -2.77 0.62
C LEU A 52 38.26 -3.92 1.06
N GLY A 53 37.10 -3.62 1.65
CA GLY A 53 36.14 -4.61 2.15
C GLY A 53 36.34 -4.96 3.63
N ASN A 54 37.24 -4.31 4.36
CA ASN A 54 37.57 -4.70 5.74
C ASN A 54 36.59 -4.14 6.75
N PHE A 55 36.24 -4.95 7.75
CA PHE A 55 35.42 -4.58 8.89
C PHE A 55 36.03 -5.12 10.19
N LYS A 56 35.71 -4.48 11.32
CA LYS A 56 36.17 -4.81 12.66
C LYS A 56 35.05 -4.62 13.69
N ILE A 57 34.57 -5.72 14.24
CA ILE A 57 33.55 -5.78 15.30
C ILE A 57 34.23 -6.14 16.62
N LYS A 58 33.97 -5.39 17.68
CA LYS A 58 34.56 -5.59 19.01
C LYS A 58 33.53 -6.12 20.00
N GLU A 59 33.98 -6.39 21.22
CA GLU A 59 33.12 -6.69 22.38
C GLU A 59 32.33 -8.01 22.29
N LEU A 60 32.76 -8.95 21.44
CA LEU A 60 32.14 -10.28 21.36
C LEU A 60 32.59 -11.17 22.53
N LYS A 61 31.72 -12.06 23.00
CA LYS A 61 32.11 -13.08 24.00
C LYS A 61 32.69 -14.31 23.31
N MET A 62 33.81 -14.81 23.82
CA MET A 62 34.40 -16.08 23.39
C MET A 62 33.48 -17.27 23.65
N ASP A 63 33.66 -18.32 22.86
CA ASP A 63 32.94 -19.60 22.89
C ASP A 63 31.43 -19.48 22.64
N ASN A 64 31.01 -18.40 21.98
CA ASN A 64 29.63 -18.18 21.54
C ASN A 64 29.50 -18.22 20.01
N ASP A 65 28.31 -18.60 19.57
CA ASP A 65 27.88 -18.54 18.17
C ASP A 65 27.15 -17.23 17.88
N TYR A 66 27.47 -16.63 16.75
CA TYR A 66 26.93 -15.36 16.27
C TYR A 66 26.44 -15.51 14.82
N THR A 67 25.43 -14.72 14.48
CA THR A 67 24.90 -14.58 13.13
C THR A 67 25.32 -13.22 12.58
N LEU A 68 26.24 -13.23 11.61
CA LEU A 68 26.60 -12.06 10.84
C LEU A 68 25.59 -11.86 9.71
N ILE A 69 25.15 -10.62 9.56
CA ILE A 69 24.27 -10.19 8.48
C ILE A 69 25.00 -9.13 7.67
N PHE A 70 25.02 -9.35 6.36
CA PHE A 70 25.66 -8.48 5.40
C PHE A 70 24.60 -7.84 4.53
N GLN A 71 24.55 -6.50 4.53
CA GLN A 71 23.60 -5.73 3.74
C GLN A 71 24.37 -4.80 2.80
N LYS A 72 23.98 -4.78 1.52
CA LYS A 72 24.57 -3.90 0.51
C LYS A 72 23.52 -3.58 -0.55
N GLU A 73 23.08 -2.32 -0.58
CA GLU A 73 22.13 -1.78 -1.57
C GLU A 73 20.89 -2.68 -1.79
N ASN A 74 20.62 -3.07 -3.05
CA ASN A 74 19.49 -3.89 -3.46
C ASN A 74 19.77 -5.41 -3.40
N LEU A 75 20.89 -5.82 -2.79
CA LEU A 75 21.16 -7.22 -2.54
C LEU A 75 20.30 -7.72 -1.38
N ASN A 76 19.83 -8.95 -1.49
CA ASN A 76 19.23 -9.62 -0.34
C ASN A 76 20.25 -9.76 0.78
N ASP A 77 19.79 -9.52 2.01
CA ASP A 77 20.58 -9.72 3.22
C ASP A 77 21.18 -11.13 3.24
N VAL A 78 22.51 -11.20 3.25
CA VAL A 78 23.21 -12.48 3.36
C VAL A 78 23.48 -12.75 4.84
N ARG A 79 23.14 -13.95 5.31
CA ARG A 79 23.36 -14.37 6.70
C ARG A 79 24.44 -15.45 6.78
N LYS A 80 25.40 -15.30 7.70
CA LYS A 80 26.45 -16.30 7.98
C LYS A 80 26.57 -16.55 9.47
N LYS A 81 26.68 -17.82 9.86
CA LYS A 81 26.93 -18.20 11.26
C LYS A 81 28.43 -18.30 11.51
N LEU A 82 28.86 -17.87 12.69
CA LEU A 82 30.25 -17.82 13.12
C LEU A 82 30.39 -18.14 14.61
N SER A 83 31.27 -19.07 14.98
CA SER A 83 31.66 -19.29 16.38
C SER A 83 32.93 -18.51 16.72
N VAL A 84 32.89 -17.64 17.72
CA VAL A 84 34.07 -16.85 18.15
C VAL A 84 34.87 -17.65 19.17
N LYS A 85 36.01 -18.22 18.76
CA LYS A 85 36.84 -19.12 19.60
C LYS A 85 38.17 -18.51 20.03
N LYS A 86 38.44 -17.26 19.64
CA LYS A 86 39.71 -16.56 19.91
C LYS A 86 39.42 -15.11 20.33
N ASN A 87 40.31 -14.53 21.12
CA ASN A 87 40.27 -13.11 21.48
C ASN A 87 40.35 -12.17 20.26
N ILE A 88 41.02 -12.59 19.18
CA ILE A 88 40.97 -11.93 17.88
C ILE A 88 40.73 -13.02 16.84
N GLN A 89 39.64 -12.90 16.09
CA GLN A 89 39.24 -13.86 15.06
C GLN A 89 39.18 -13.17 13.69
N TYR A 90 39.67 -13.86 12.66
CA TYR A 90 39.74 -13.35 11.30
C TYR A 90 38.82 -14.14 10.39
N GLU A 91 37.97 -13.46 9.63
CA GLU A 91 37.00 -14.10 8.74
C GLU A 91 36.94 -13.42 7.36
N ASN A 92 36.70 -14.19 6.30
CA ASN A 92 36.55 -13.67 4.95
C ASN A 92 35.23 -14.15 4.34
N TYR A 93 34.44 -13.24 3.79
CA TYR A 93 33.11 -13.53 3.24
C TYR A 93 33.00 -13.10 1.79
N ILE A 94 32.35 -13.93 0.98
CA ILE A 94 31.96 -13.60 -0.39
C ILE A 94 30.44 -13.56 -0.46
N LEU A 95 29.88 -12.42 -0.85
CA LEU A 95 28.44 -12.24 -1.01
C LEU A 95 28.04 -12.45 -2.47
N ARG A 96 27.03 -13.29 -2.67
CA ARG A 96 26.42 -13.60 -3.97
C ARG A 96 24.95 -13.19 -3.94
N GLN A 97 24.45 -12.65 -5.04
CA GLN A 97 23.06 -12.23 -5.16
C GLN A 97 22.15 -13.45 -5.46
N GLU A 98 21.22 -13.79 -4.56
CA GLU A 98 20.09 -14.71 -4.83
C GLU A 98 18.79 -14.18 -4.19
N GLN A 99 17.71 -14.02 -4.98
CA GLN A 99 16.43 -13.39 -4.59
C GLN A 99 15.24 -14.35 -4.52
N GLU A 100 14.40 -14.25 -3.47
CA GLU A 100 12.98 -14.63 -3.53
C GLU A 100 12.09 -13.47 -3.06
N LYS A 101 11.01 -13.21 -3.80
CA LYS A 101 10.09 -12.08 -3.64
C LYS A 101 8.65 -12.55 -3.40
N THR A 102 7.88 -11.77 -2.64
CA THR A 102 6.49 -12.06 -2.23
C THR A 102 5.49 -11.84 -3.36
N LYS A 103 4.52 -12.75 -3.51
CA LYS A 103 3.48 -12.73 -4.56
C LYS A 103 2.08 -12.47 -3.98
N TYR A 104 1.27 -11.74 -4.70
CA TYR A 104 -0.09 -11.29 -4.34
C TYR A 104 -1.11 -11.80 -5.36
N LYS A 105 -2.33 -12.10 -4.90
CA LYS A 105 -3.37 -12.68 -5.77
C LYS A 105 -3.87 -11.67 -6.78
N LEU A 106 -4.14 -12.17 -7.97
CA LEU A 106 -4.63 -11.46 -9.14
C LEU A 106 -5.85 -12.20 -9.68
N GLN A 107 -6.96 -11.49 -9.79
CA GLN A 107 -8.20 -11.95 -10.38
C GLN A 107 -8.42 -11.26 -11.73
N ILE A 108 -8.73 -12.03 -12.77
CA ILE A 108 -8.92 -11.53 -14.14
C ILE A 108 -10.16 -12.20 -14.74
N LEU A 109 -11.06 -11.44 -15.36
CA LEU A 109 -12.16 -12.01 -16.17
C LEU A 109 -11.85 -11.82 -17.66
N LEU A 110 -11.67 -12.91 -18.40
CA LEU A 110 -11.61 -12.86 -19.86
C LEU A 110 -13.03 -12.94 -20.42
N SER A 111 -13.52 -11.85 -21.03
CA SER A 111 -14.80 -11.84 -21.72
C SER A 111 -14.58 -12.02 -23.23
N SER A 112 -15.14 -13.10 -23.79
CA SER A 112 -14.97 -13.42 -25.21
C SER A 112 -16.10 -14.28 -25.72
N SER A 113 -16.44 -14.16 -27.01
CA SER A 113 -17.39 -15.04 -27.67
C SER A 113 -16.79 -16.40 -28.08
N SER A 114 -15.46 -16.57 -27.97
CA SER A 114 -14.80 -17.86 -28.11
C SER A 114 -14.88 -18.66 -26.81
N GLU A 115 -15.29 -19.92 -26.86
CA GLU A 115 -15.32 -20.82 -25.68
C GLU A 115 -13.95 -21.38 -25.31
N LYS A 116 -12.92 -21.19 -26.16
CA LYS A 116 -11.56 -21.68 -25.92
C LYS A 116 -10.86 -20.88 -24.83
N ASP A 117 -9.85 -21.44 -24.18
CA ASP A 117 -9.06 -20.70 -23.17
C ASP A 117 -8.18 -19.62 -23.82
N GLY A 118 -7.99 -18.51 -23.10
CA GLY A 118 -7.04 -17.46 -23.45
C GLY A 118 -5.76 -17.53 -22.60
N TYR A 119 -4.77 -16.76 -22.98
CA TYR A 119 -3.45 -16.71 -22.35
C TYR A 119 -3.03 -15.24 -22.18
N LEU A 120 -2.70 -14.83 -20.97
CA LEU A 120 -2.05 -13.54 -20.70
C LEU A 120 -0.54 -13.78 -20.64
N LYS A 121 0.17 -13.30 -21.67
CA LYS A 121 1.63 -13.26 -21.68
C LYS A 121 2.08 -11.95 -21.02
N ILE A 122 2.90 -12.02 -19.97
CA ILE A 122 3.42 -10.84 -19.28
C ILE A 122 4.85 -10.57 -19.78
N ASP A 123 5.15 -9.32 -20.10
CA ASP A 123 6.46 -8.92 -20.57
C ASP A 123 7.51 -9.13 -19.47
N ASN A 124 8.69 -9.64 -19.86
CA ASN A 124 9.79 -9.99 -18.97
C ASN A 124 9.51 -11.14 -17.98
N PHE A 125 8.43 -11.92 -18.18
CA PHE A 125 8.17 -13.16 -17.44
C PHE A 125 8.44 -14.40 -18.32
N PRO A 126 9.05 -15.46 -17.77
CA PRO A 126 9.34 -16.67 -18.53
C PRO A 126 8.11 -17.55 -18.84
N TYR A 127 6.94 -17.24 -18.25
CA TYR A 127 5.67 -17.96 -18.44
C TYR A 127 4.46 -17.01 -18.44
N GLY A 128 3.35 -17.44 -19.06
CA GLY A 128 2.08 -16.69 -19.10
C GLY A 128 1.01 -17.28 -18.17
N ILE A 129 -0.07 -16.53 -17.95
CA ILE A 129 -1.22 -16.92 -17.12
C ILE A 129 -2.35 -17.45 -18.01
N LEU A 130 -2.87 -18.65 -17.73
CA LEU A 130 -4.02 -19.23 -18.46
C LEU A 130 -5.33 -18.61 -17.97
N LEU A 131 -6.11 -18.04 -18.89
CA LEU A 131 -7.40 -17.40 -18.61
C LEU A 131 -8.56 -18.24 -19.15
N LYS A 132 -9.55 -18.56 -18.29
CA LYS A 132 -10.76 -19.29 -18.72
C LYS A 132 -11.77 -18.34 -19.32
N SER A 133 -12.31 -18.67 -20.50
CA SER A 133 -13.27 -17.79 -21.19
C SER A 133 -14.56 -17.61 -20.37
N ASN A 134 -15.01 -16.36 -20.27
CA ASN A 134 -16.18 -15.89 -19.53
C ASN A 134 -16.22 -16.31 -18.06
N LYS A 135 -15.05 -16.57 -17.45
CA LYS A 135 -14.89 -16.91 -16.03
C LYS A 135 -13.73 -16.13 -15.40
N TYR A 136 -13.83 -15.88 -14.09
CA TYR A 136 -12.72 -15.31 -13.34
C TYR A 136 -11.61 -16.35 -13.15
N THR A 137 -10.40 -15.99 -13.54
CA THR A 137 -9.16 -16.72 -13.22
C THR A 137 -8.46 -16.04 -12.05
N LEU A 138 -7.97 -16.83 -11.10
CA LEU A 138 -7.09 -16.38 -10.01
C LEU A 138 -5.64 -16.82 -10.29
N SER A 139 -4.68 -15.92 -10.07
CA SER A 139 -3.24 -16.15 -10.19
C SER A 139 -2.51 -15.37 -9.09
N GLU A 140 -1.18 -15.46 -9.01
CA GLU A 140 -0.36 -14.73 -8.05
C GLU A 140 0.89 -14.16 -8.73
N LEU A 141 1.13 -12.86 -8.55
CA LEU A 141 2.29 -12.14 -9.10
C LEU A 141 2.89 -11.24 -8.03
N GLU A 142 4.17 -10.93 -8.16
CA GLU A 142 4.81 -9.92 -7.30
C GLU A 142 4.10 -8.57 -7.46
N ALA A 143 4.23 -7.69 -6.48
CA ALA A 143 3.70 -6.35 -6.64
C ALA A 143 4.55 -5.60 -7.69
N GLY A 144 3.89 -4.94 -8.62
CA GLY A 144 4.56 -4.31 -9.74
C GLY A 144 3.62 -3.91 -10.86
N LYS A 145 4.16 -3.09 -11.76
CA LYS A 145 3.48 -2.73 -13.01
C LYS A 145 3.94 -3.69 -14.11
N TYR A 146 2.97 -4.30 -14.76
CA TYR A 146 3.14 -5.29 -15.79
C TYR A 146 2.52 -4.78 -17.09
N SER A 147 3.25 -4.95 -18.18
CA SER A 147 2.68 -4.93 -19.51
C SER A 147 2.55 -6.37 -20.00
N GLY A 148 1.54 -6.63 -20.82
CA GLY A 148 1.35 -7.97 -21.36
C GLY A 148 0.37 -7.98 -22.52
N GLU A 149 0.25 -9.14 -23.14
CA GLU A 149 -0.66 -9.36 -24.25
C GLU A 149 -1.57 -10.55 -23.95
N VAL A 150 -2.87 -10.31 -23.99
CA VAL A 150 -3.88 -11.37 -23.89
C VAL A 150 -4.18 -11.90 -25.27
N MET A 151 -4.01 -13.20 -25.44
CA MET A 151 -4.20 -13.91 -26.70
C MET A 151 -5.21 -15.03 -26.49
N GLN A 152 -6.10 -15.24 -27.43
CA GLN A 152 -7.04 -16.37 -27.39
C GLN A 152 -7.23 -16.89 -28.80
N GLU A 153 -7.25 -18.21 -28.95
CA GLU A 153 -7.40 -18.82 -30.26
C GLU A 153 -8.75 -18.42 -30.88
N GLY A 154 -8.72 -17.99 -32.14
CA GLY A 154 -9.89 -17.43 -32.82
C GLY A 154 -10.24 -16.00 -32.44
N SER A 155 -9.39 -15.27 -31.70
CA SER A 155 -9.59 -13.87 -31.31
C SER A 155 -8.36 -13.00 -31.60
N PHE A 156 -8.57 -11.69 -31.79
CA PHE A 156 -7.46 -10.74 -31.85
C PHE A 156 -6.82 -10.63 -30.48
N SER A 157 -5.49 -10.51 -30.45
CA SER A 157 -4.78 -10.28 -29.21
C SER A 157 -4.92 -8.84 -28.76
N LYS A 158 -4.86 -8.61 -27.44
CA LYS A 158 -5.00 -7.28 -26.84
C LYS A 158 -3.87 -7.03 -25.87
N LYS A 159 -3.11 -5.96 -26.12
CA LYS A 159 -2.12 -5.47 -25.16
C LYS A 159 -2.82 -4.80 -23.98
N ILE A 160 -2.31 -5.07 -22.79
CA ILE A 160 -2.80 -4.52 -21.53
C ILE A 160 -1.61 -4.05 -20.70
N ASN A 161 -1.83 -3.01 -19.91
CA ASN A 161 -0.93 -2.59 -18.85
C ASN A 161 -1.72 -2.63 -17.55
N PHE A 162 -1.14 -3.22 -16.52
CA PHE A 162 -1.80 -3.39 -15.25
C PHE A 162 -0.84 -3.39 -14.07
N GLU A 163 -1.38 -3.20 -12.89
CA GLU A 163 -0.61 -3.09 -11.67
C GLU A 163 -1.14 -4.09 -10.64
N ILE A 164 -0.21 -4.85 -10.06
CA ILE A 164 -0.45 -5.69 -8.90
C ILE A 164 0.05 -4.92 -7.70
N LYS A 165 -0.89 -4.57 -6.83
CA LYS A 165 -0.62 -3.87 -5.58
C LYS A 165 -0.41 -4.90 -4.48
N GLU A 166 0.26 -4.50 -3.42
CA GLU A 166 0.52 -5.32 -2.22
C GLU A 166 -0.74 -5.53 -1.36
N ILE A 167 -1.84 -5.89 -2.00
CA ILE A 167 -3.14 -6.19 -1.39
C ILE A 167 -3.47 -7.65 -1.63
N GLU A 168 -4.27 -8.23 -0.74
CA GLU A 168 -4.52 -9.68 -0.74
C GLU A 168 -5.19 -10.15 -2.05
N ASN A 169 -6.06 -9.34 -2.66
CA ASN A 169 -6.74 -9.66 -3.91
C ASN A 169 -6.75 -8.44 -4.85
N ASN A 170 -5.93 -8.50 -5.91
CA ASN A 170 -5.95 -7.54 -7.00
C ASN A 170 -6.96 -7.98 -8.06
N ASN A 171 -7.83 -7.10 -8.54
CA ASN A 171 -8.74 -7.42 -9.62
C ASN A 171 -8.41 -6.58 -10.85
N LEU A 172 -7.98 -7.26 -11.91
CA LEU A 172 -7.65 -6.67 -13.21
C LEU A 172 -8.90 -6.26 -14.00
N GLY A 173 -10.08 -6.67 -13.53
CA GLY A 173 -11.34 -6.41 -14.18
C GLY A 173 -11.56 -7.31 -15.39
N VAL A 174 -12.38 -6.82 -16.31
CA VAL A 174 -12.82 -7.57 -17.49
C VAL A 174 -11.98 -7.19 -18.70
N ILE A 175 -11.29 -8.18 -19.26
CA ILE A 175 -10.57 -8.05 -20.52
C ILE A 175 -11.44 -8.65 -21.61
N SER A 176 -11.99 -7.79 -22.46
CA SER A 176 -12.77 -8.22 -23.62
C SER A 176 -11.87 -8.42 -24.84
N LEU A 177 -11.91 -9.61 -25.45
CA LEU A 177 -11.29 -9.89 -26.74
C LEU A 177 -12.35 -9.95 -27.84
N GLN A 178 -12.06 -9.33 -28.98
CA GLN A 178 -12.88 -9.45 -30.18
C GLN A 178 -12.46 -10.71 -30.95
N THR A 179 -13.43 -11.51 -31.40
CA THR A 179 -13.13 -12.69 -32.22
C THR A 179 -12.55 -12.26 -33.56
N LYS A 180 -11.61 -13.06 -34.08
CA LYS A 180 -11.18 -13.01 -35.48
C LYS A 180 -12.38 -13.44 -36.29
N THR A 181 -13.11 -12.47 -36.79
CA THR A 181 -14.27 -12.69 -37.66
C THR A 181 -13.77 -13.14 -39.03
N GLY A 182 -14.58 -13.89 -39.77
CA GLY A 182 -14.34 -14.15 -41.19
C GLY A 182 -14.57 -12.92 -42.08
N ASN A 183 -14.39 -11.71 -41.54
CA ASN A 183 -14.54 -10.48 -42.29
C ASN A 183 -13.42 -10.37 -43.32
N ILE A 184 -13.78 -10.00 -44.53
CA ILE A 184 -12.85 -9.94 -45.65
C ILE A 184 -13.10 -8.66 -46.43
N ILE A 185 -12.04 -7.89 -46.70
CA ILE A 185 -12.07 -6.88 -47.76
C ILE A 185 -11.45 -7.50 -49.01
N LYS A 186 -12.27 -7.68 -50.05
CA LYS A 186 -11.83 -8.09 -51.38
C LYS A 186 -11.69 -6.85 -52.26
N ILE A 187 -10.51 -6.65 -52.81
CA ILE A 187 -10.20 -5.49 -53.65
C ILE A 187 -9.93 -6.00 -55.05
N ASN A 188 -10.74 -5.57 -56.01
CA ASN A 188 -10.52 -5.84 -57.42
C ASN A 188 -10.17 -4.50 -58.09
N LEU A 189 -8.95 -4.39 -58.59
CA LEU A 189 -8.53 -3.25 -59.39
C LEU A 189 -9.06 -3.42 -60.81
N ASN A 190 -9.50 -2.36 -61.47
CA ASN A 190 -9.94 -2.46 -62.87
C ASN A 190 -8.76 -2.72 -63.81
N ASP A 191 -7.63 -2.06 -63.56
CA ASP A 191 -6.35 -2.31 -64.22
C ASP A 191 -5.36 -2.92 -63.22
N PRO A 192 -4.57 -3.94 -63.62
CA PRO A 192 -3.57 -4.49 -62.72
C PRO A 192 -2.48 -3.47 -62.39
N ILE A 193 -1.79 -3.73 -61.28
CA ILE A 193 -0.60 -2.98 -60.85
C ILE A 193 0.53 -3.97 -60.60
N ASP A 194 1.75 -3.59 -60.98
CA ASP A 194 2.94 -4.42 -60.97
C ASP A 194 3.94 -4.01 -59.88
N ASN A 195 3.78 -2.80 -59.31
CA ASN A 195 4.60 -2.31 -58.22
C ASN A 195 3.85 -1.29 -57.34
N GLY A 196 3.94 -1.44 -56.02
CA GLY A 196 3.27 -0.56 -55.07
C GLY A 196 3.07 -1.15 -53.68
N TYR A 197 2.25 -0.49 -52.88
CA TYR A 197 1.89 -0.91 -51.53
C TYR A 197 0.37 -0.84 -51.34
N LEU A 198 -0.17 -1.90 -50.77
CA LEU A 198 -1.53 -1.95 -50.25
C LEU A 198 -1.47 -1.82 -48.74
N ILE A 199 -2.10 -0.80 -48.16
CA ILE A 199 -1.99 -0.46 -46.75
C ILE A 199 -3.38 -0.29 -46.16
N LEU A 200 -3.62 -0.86 -44.98
CA LEU A 200 -4.87 -0.70 -44.25
C LEU A 200 -4.59 -0.16 -42.85
N TYR A 201 -5.20 0.97 -42.52
CA TYR A 201 -5.18 1.57 -41.20
C TYR A 201 -6.54 1.41 -40.51
N LYS A 202 -6.52 1.31 -39.17
CA LYS A 202 -7.70 1.47 -38.32
C LYS A 202 -7.29 2.37 -37.16
N ASP A 203 -8.03 3.45 -36.95
CA ASP A 203 -7.73 4.46 -35.92
C ASP A 203 -6.28 4.96 -35.98
N ASP A 204 -5.81 5.29 -37.19
CA ASP A 204 -4.45 5.73 -37.52
C ASP A 204 -3.31 4.72 -37.22
N GLU A 205 -3.64 3.52 -36.74
CA GLU A 205 -2.69 2.42 -36.58
C GLU A 205 -2.63 1.52 -37.82
N LEU A 206 -1.41 1.15 -38.23
CA LEU A 206 -1.18 0.22 -39.34
C LEU A 206 -1.67 -1.20 -38.97
N LYS A 207 -2.67 -1.71 -39.69
CA LYS A 207 -3.23 -3.06 -39.49
C LYS A 207 -2.81 -4.07 -40.54
N TYR A 208 -2.52 -3.62 -41.76
CA TYR A 208 -2.10 -4.49 -42.85
C TYR A 208 -1.20 -3.74 -43.84
N ILE A 209 -0.17 -4.41 -44.34
CA ILE A 209 0.66 -3.93 -45.44
C ILE A 209 1.07 -5.09 -46.35
N GLU A 210 0.82 -4.95 -47.65
CA GLU A 210 1.32 -5.86 -48.69
C GLU A 210 2.13 -5.06 -49.71
N LYS A 211 3.39 -5.46 -49.91
CA LYS A 211 4.20 -4.94 -51.02
C LYS A 211 3.88 -5.74 -52.29
N ILE A 212 3.44 -5.04 -53.33
CA ILE A 212 3.08 -5.61 -54.61
C ILE A 212 4.35 -5.70 -55.43
N LYS A 213 4.80 -6.92 -55.73
CA LYS A 213 6.06 -7.20 -56.43
C LYS A 213 5.86 -7.81 -57.82
N GLU A 214 4.62 -8.13 -58.17
CA GLU A 214 4.22 -8.82 -59.39
C GLU A 214 2.87 -8.25 -59.85
N ILE A 215 2.58 -8.38 -61.15
CA ILE A 215 1.32 -7.92 -61.77
C ILE A 215 0.14 -8.61 -61.07
N LYS A 216 -0.62 -7.85 -60.27
CA LYS A 216 -1.75 -8.37 -59.50
C LYS A 216 -2.95 -7.42 -59.62
N LYS A 217 -4.13 -8.02 -59.75
CA LYS A 217 -5.41 -7.32 -59.93
C LYS A 217 -6.34 -7.45 -58.73
N ASN A 218 -6.25 -8.58 -58.02
CA ASN A 218 -7.17 -8.91 -56.93
C ASN A 218 -6.39 -9.10 -55.63
N PHE A 219 -6.90 -8.53 -54.55
CA PHE A 219 -6.33 -8.61 -53.20
C PHE A 219 -7.41 -9.01 -52.21
N GLU A 220 -6.99 -9.69 -51.15
CA GLU A 220 -7.90 -10.17 -50.12
C GLU A 220 -7.26 -9.96 -48.75
N ILE A 221 -7.88 -9.11 -47.93
CA ILE A 221 -7.47 -8.86 -46.55
C ILE A 221 -8.49 -9.55 -45.65
N LYS A 222 -8.06 -10.57 -44.90
CA LYS A 222 -8.92 -11.42 -44.06
C LYS A 222 -8.76 -11.13 -42.59
N ASN A 223 -9.71 -11.62 -41.79
CA ASN A 223 -9.70 -11.54 -40.34
C ASN A 223 -9.61 -10.09 -39.88
N LEU A 224 -10.66 -9.31 -40.18
CA LEU A 224 -10.75 -7.89 -39.85
C LEU A 224 -11.83 -7.63 -38.80
N GLU A 225 -11.53 -6.90 -37.74
CA GLU A 225 -12.55 -6.46 -36.76
C GLU A 225 -13.65 -5.60 -37.43
N THR A 226 -14.79 -5.41 -36.75
CA THR A 226 -15.75 -4.37 -37.15
C THR A 226 -15.16 -2.99 -36.86
N GLY A 227 -15.52 -2.01 -37.67
CA GLY A 227 -15.02 -0.64 -37.55
C GLY A 227 -14.76 0.03 -38.89
N LYS A 228 -14.25 1.27 -38.81
CA LYS A 228 -13.85 2.05 -39.99
C LYS A 228 -12.36 1.85 -40.23
N TYR A 229 -12.03 1.48 -41.46
CA TYR A 229 -10.67 1.31 -41.92
C TYR A 229 -10.37 2.35 -42.99
N LYS A 230 -9.14 2.86 -43.00
CA LYS A 230 -8.62 3.68 -44.09
C LYS A 230 -7.73 2.81 -44.96
N LEU A 231 -8.21 2.52 -46.17
CA LEU A 231 -7.49 1.78 -47.20
C LEU A 231 -6.68 2.76 -48.04
N GLU A 232 -5.37 2.54 -48.12
CA GLU A 232 -4.47 3.26 -49.03
C GLU A 232 -3.85 2.30 -50.03
N ILE A 233 -3.86 2.69 -51.31
CA ILE A 233 -3.11 2.01 -52.37
C ILE A 233 -2.12 3.02 -52.94
N LYS A 234 -0.83 2.77 -52.73
CA LYS A 234 0.27 3.58 -53.26
C LYS A 234 0.86 2.88 -54.46
N THR A 235 0.83 3.52 -55.60
CA THR A 235 1.23 2.92 -56.87
C THR A 235 2.23 3.79 -57.60
N TYR A 236 3.17 3.17 -58.31
CA TYR A 236 4.06 3.90 -59.21
C TYR A 236 3.34 4.14 -60.56
N GLY A 237 3.41 5.38 -61.08
CA GLY A 237 2.84 5.74 -62.39
C GLY A 237 1.31 5.93 -62.47
N LYS A 238 0.59 5.76 -61.36
CA LYS A 238 -0.85 6.05 -61.21
C LYS A 238 -1.09 6.83 -59.93
N GLU A 239 -2.20 7.57 -59.85
CA GLU A 239 -2.55 8.31 -58.64
C GLU A 239 -2.72 7.37 -57.43
N ASN A 240 -2.27 7.82 -56.26
CA ASN A 240 -2.54 7.14 -55.00
C ASN A 240 -4.05 7.13 -54.73
N TYR A 241 -4.54 6.04 -54.16
CA TYR A 241 -5.94 5.89 -53.81
C TYR A 241 -6.11 5.78 -52.31
N GLU A 242 -7.10 6.51 -51.79
CA GLU A 242 -7.50 6.43 -50.38
C GLU A 242 -9.01 6.26 -50.29
N LYS A 243 -9.47 5.35 -49.43
CA LYS A 243 -10.90 5.20 -49.12
C LYS A 243 -11.13 4.72 -47.70
N VAL A 244 -12.14 5.29 -47.05
CA VAL A 244 -12.65 4.76 -45.79
C VAL A 244 -13.66 3.64 -46.06
N VAL A 245 -13.42 2.48 -45.45
CA VAL A 245 -14.21 1.25 -45.57
C VAL A 245 -14.79 0.93 -44.20
N SER A 246 -16.12 0.76 -44.10
CA SER A 246 -16.78 0.48 -42.83
C SER A 246 -17.27 -0.96 -42.79
N ILE A 247 -16.68 -1.78 -41.91
CA ILE A 247 -17.16 -3.14 -41.61
C ILE A 247 -18.12 -3.02 -40.43
N LYS A 248 -19.40 -3.28 -40.66
CA LYS A 248 -20.46 -3.03 -39.66
C LYS A 248 -20.85 -4.28 -38.90
N GLU A 249 -20.67 -5.46 -39.49
CA GLU A 249 -21.13 -6.73 -38.95
C GLU A 249 -20.02 -7.80 -38.98
N ASN A 250 -20.21 -8.89 -38.21
CA ASN A 250 -19.29 -10.02 -38.16
C ASN A 250 -19.53 -10.96 -39.35
N ASN A 251 -18.46 -11.52 -39.93
CA ASN A 251 -18.41 -12.30 -41.18
C ASN A 251 -18.84 -11.56 -42.47
N GLN A 252 -18.77 -10.22 -42.50
CA GLN A 252 -19.02 -9.40 -43.67
C GLN A 252 -17.89 -9.51 -44.70
N ILE A 253 -18.25 -9.72 -45.97
CA ILE A 253 -17.32 -9.61 -47.11
C ILE A 253 -17.60 -8.29 -47.83
N GLU A 254 -16.66 -7.35 -47.72
CA GLU A 254 -16.73 -6.07 -48.41
C GLU A 254 -15.98 -6.15 -49.74
N ASN A 255 -16.65 -5.86 -50.85
CA ASN A 255 -16.07 -5.91 -52.18
C ASN A 255 -15.84 -4.49 -52.71
N LEU A 256 -14.59 -4.17 -53.03
CA LEU A 256 -14.17 -2.87 -53.54
C LEU A 256 -13.66 -3.02 -54.97
N ASN A 257 -14.34 -2.38 -55.91
CA ASN A 257 -13.86 -2.24 -57.27
C ASN A 257 -13.23 -0.85 -57.42
N ILE A 258 -11.94 -0.78 -57.78
CA ILE A 258 -11.16 0.45 -57.77
C ILE A 258 -10.57 0.72 -59.15
N THR A 259 -10.79 1.93 -59.67
CA THR A 259 -10.11 2.47 -60.85
C THR A 259 -9.06 3.48 -60.41
N LEU A 260 -7.81 3.26 -60.78
CA LEU A 260 -6.71 4.20 -60.55
C LEU A 260 -6.47 5.05 -61.80
N LYS A 261 -6.41 6.38 -61.67
CA LYS A 261 -6.13 7.27 -62.80
C LYS A 261 -4.65 7.25 -63.17
N LYS A 262 -4.35 7.26 -64.48
CA LYS A 262 -2.98 7.40 -65.00
C LYS A 262 -2.56 8.87 -64.91
N LEU A 263 -1.30 9.12 -64.56
CA LEU A 263 -0.76 10.47 -64.34
C LEU A 263 -0.43 11.25 -65.65
N SER A 264 -0.79 10.74 -66.83
CA SER A 264 -0.40 11.29 -68.14
C SER A 264 -1.15 12.55 -68.60
N ASP A 265 -2.03 13.14 -67.78
CA ASP A 265 -2.99 14.17 -68.22
C ASP A 265 -2.74 15.58 -67.62
N LEU A 266 -1.55 15.89 -67.09
CA LEU A 266 -1.26 17.19 -66.46
C LEU A 266 -0.12 17.95 -67.18
N ASN A 267 -0.44 19.13 -67.74
CA ASN A 267 0.53 20.11 -68.29
C ASN A 267 1.30 20.82 -67.15
N ASN A 268 1.98 20.07 -66.28
CA ASN A 268 2.72 20.60 -65.15
C ASN A 268 4.13 19.99 -65.02
N ILE A 269 5.03 20.72 -64.38
CA ILE A 269 6.23 20.14 -63.78
C ILE A 269 5.99 20.06 -62.28
N VAL A 270 6.26 18.89 -61.68
CA VAL A 270 6.14 18.70 -60.23
C VAL A 270 7.52 18.41 -59.66
N LEU A 271 7.98 19.24 -58.73
CA LEU A 271 9.24 19.06 -58.00
C LEU A 271 8.94 18.65 -56.57
N ASP A 272 9.62 17.63 -56.08
CA ASP A 272 9.53 17.19 -54.69
C ASP A 272 10.92 17.33 -54.04
N LEU A 273 11.12 18.43 -53.31
CA LEU A 273 12.42 18.88 -52.81
C LEU A 273 12.65 18.45 -51.36
N TYR A 274 13.74 17.74 -51.09
CA TYR A 274 14.09 17.24 -49.76
C TYR A 274 15.41 17.87 -49.26
N PRO A 275 15.53 18.25 -47.96
CA PRO A 275 14.57 18.05 -46.85
C PRO A 275 13.53 19.19 -46.68
N ASN A 276 12.28 18.86 -46.32
CA ASN A 276 11.07 19.70 -46.44
C ASN A 276 10.93 20.94 -45.52
N THR A 277 12.02 21.47 -44.98
CA THR A 277 11.98 22.49 -43.91
C THR A 277 12.74 23.78 -44.21
N GLN A 278 13.48 23.86 -45.31
CA GLN A 278 14.34 25.02 -45.59
C GLN A 278 13.72 26.02 -46.55
N PRO A 279 13.96 27.34 -46.37
CA PRO A 279 13.60 28.35 -47.35
C PRO A 279 14.29 28.10 -48.69
N ILE A 280 13.55 28.24 -49.78
CA ILE A 280 14.05 28.04 -51.13
C ILE A 280 13.54 29.09 -52.11
N THR A 281 14.28 29.23 -53.20
CA THR A 281 13.86 29.92 -54.42
C THR A 281 13.97 28.96 -55.59
N ILE A 282 12.87 28.76 -56.32
CA ILE A 282 12.81 27.97 -57.55
C ILE A 282 12.59 28.93 -58.72
N LYS A 283 13.41 28.83 -59.76
CA LYS A 283 13.32 29.63 -60.98
C LYS A 283 13.23 28.70 -62.18
N ILE A 284 12.21 28.88 -63.03
CA ILE A 284 12.01 28.11 -64.26
C ILE A 284 12.29 29.00 -65.46
N TYR A 285 13.15 28.53 -66.36
CA TYR A 285 13.54 29.19 -67.59
C TYR A 285 13.07 28.38 -68.80
N SER A 286 12.73 29.06 -69.90
CA SER A 286 12.58 28.42 -71.21
C SER A 286 13.94 28.01 -71.80
N ASP A 287 13.89 27.24 -72.88
CA ASP A 287 15.04 26.78 -73.66
C ASP A 287 15.89 27.91 -74.27
N ASP A 288 15.30 29.08 -74.48
CA ASP A 288 15.99 30.32 -74.88
C ASP A 288 16.53 31.16 -73.70
N GLY A 289 16.41 30.65 -72.46
CA GLY A 289 16.98 31.25 -71.25
C GLY A 289 16.13 32.34 -70.59
N ILE A 290 14.88 32.53 -71.02
CA ILE A 290 13.97 33.53 -70.43
C ILE A 290 13.37 32.97 -69.13
N LEU A 291 13.44 33.75 -68.03
CA LEU A 291 12.79 33.39 -66.77
C LEU A 291 11.26 33.46 -66.92
N LEU A 292 10.59 32.32 -66.81
CA LEU A 292 9.14 32.20 -66.95
C LEU A 292 8.42 32.27 -65.60
N LYS A 293 8.97 31.61 -64.58
CA LYS A 293 8.37 31.52 -63.25
C LYS A 293 9.42 31.60 -62.16
N LYS A 294 9.06 32.24 -61.05
CA LYS A 294 9.84 32.27 -59.81
C LYS A 294 8.91 32.01 -58.64
N GLU A 295 9.29 31.08 -57.78
CA GLU A 295 8.59 30.79 -56.53
C GLU A 295 9.57 30.82 -55.38
N THR A 296 9.16 31.40 -54.26
CA THR A 296 9.91 31.37 -53.00
C THR A 296 9.04 30.72 -51.95
N GLY A 297 9.55 29.71 -51.27
CA GLY A 297 8.76 28.90 -50.35
C GLY A 297 9.65 28.09 -49.41
N LYS A 298 9.10 26.98 -48.90
CA LYS A 298 9.86 25.97 -48.16
C LYS A 298 10.01 24.74 -49.04
N ASN A 299 11.09 23.98 -48.85
CA ASN A 299 11.24 22.65 -49.47
C ASN A 299 9.99 21.78 -49.28
N GLY A 300 9.68 20.97 -50.28
CA GLY A 300 8.54 20.08 -50.31
C GLY A 300 8.02 19.95 -51.74
N LEU A 301 6.72 19.71 -51.89
CA LEU A 301 6.09 19.53 -53.18
C LEU A 301 5.73 20.89 -53.81
N HIS A 302 6.32 21.18 -54.97
CA HIS A 302 6.02 22.36 -55.79
C HIS A 302 5.47 21.92 -57.15
N SER A 303 4.43 22.61 -57.63
CA SER A 303 3.84 22.31 -58.94
C SER A 303 3.71 23.57 -59.78
N PHE A 304 4.27 23.49 -60.97
CA PHE A 304 4.27 24.59 -61.94
C PHE A 304 3.41 24.20 -63.14
N SER A 305 2.18 24.72 -63.18
CA SER A 305 1.18 24.49 -64.24
C SER A 305 1.32 25.50 -65.40
N ASN A 306 0.51 25.36 -66.46
CA ASN A 306 0.50 26.26 -67.63
C ASN A 306 1.84 26.33 -68.38
N LEU A 307 2.54 25.20 -68.45
CA LEU A 307 3.73 25.04 -69.27
C LEU A 307 3.34 24.32 -70.57
N ASP A 308 3.91 24.76 -71.69
CA ASP A 308 3.72 24.13 -72.99
C ASP A 308 4.34 22.73 -72.97
N TRP A 309 3.51 21.72 -73.18
CA TRP A 309 3.86 20.30 -73.13
C TRP A 309 4.83 19.87 -74.23
N SER A 310 4.91 20.66 -75.31
CA SER A 310 5.82 20.41 -76.43
C SER A 310 7.24 20.94 -76.18
N LYS A 311 7.46 21.69 -75.09
CA LYS A 311 8.72 22.36 -74.77
C LYS A 311 9.40 21.77 -73.53
N LYS A 312 10.69 22.08 -73.39
CA LYS A 312 11.50 21.71 -72.23
C LYS A 312 11.99 22.95 -71.49
N TYR A 313 12.28 22.80 -70.20
CA TYR A 313 12.59 23.91 -69.31
C TYR A 313 13.85 23.66 -68.48
N ASP A 314 14.55 24.72 -68.13
CA ASP A 314 15.66 24.70 -67.19
C ASP A 314 15.19 25.21 -65.83
N ILE A 315 15.57 24.53 -64.74
CA ILE A 315 15.11 24.83 -63.39
C ILE A 315 16.32 25.05 -62.49
N LEU A 316 16.39 26.24 -61.87
CA LEU A 316 17.39 26.58 -60.87
C LEU A 316 16.74 26.61 -59.48
N ILE A 317 17.31 25.86 -58.55
CA ILE A 317 16.88 25.78 -57.16
C ILE A 317 18.00 26.33 -56.27
N GLU A 318 17.67 27.33 -55.47
CA GLU A 318 18.59 28.02 -54.56
C GLU A 318 18.06 27.90 -53.13
N SER A 319 18.91 27.50 -52.19
CA SER A 319 18.60 27.42 -50.76
C SER A 319 19.84 27.75 -49.93
N GLU A 320 19.67 28.54 -48.87
CA GLU A 320 20.79 28.93 -48.01
C GLU A 320 21.39 27.70 -47.31
N GLY A 321 22.72 27.56 -47.36
CA GLY A 321 23.42 26.40 -46.80
C GLY A 321 23.36 25.13 -47.65
N TYR A 322 22.82 25.21 -48.87
CA TYR A 322 22.80 24.12 -49.85
C TYR A 322 23.45 24.54 -51.16
N LYS A 323 23.93 23.55 -51.93
CA LYS A 323 24.47 23.80 -53.27
C LYS A 323 23.32 24.17 -54.21
N ASN A 324 23.51 25.22 -55.00
CA ASN A 324 22.58 25.58 -56.07
C ASN A 324 22.45 24.41 -57.04
N LEU A 325 21.22 24.01 -57.33
CA LEU A 325 20.94 22.90 -58.22
C LEU A 325 20.34 23.40 -59.53
N HIS A 326 20.91 22.95 -60.65
CA HIS A 326 20.43 23.29 -61.98
C HIS A 326 19.98 22.01 -62.70
N LEU A 327 18.68 21.85 -62.89
CA LEU A 327 18.07 20.79 -63.68
C LEU A 327 17.86 21.31 -65.10
N LYS A 328 18.43 20.64 -66.09
CA LYS A 328 18.33 21.07 -67.49
C LYS A 328 17.36 20.22 -68.28
N SER A 329 16.69 20.81 -69.26
CA SER A 329 15.89 20.09 -70.26
C SER A 329 14.76 19.24 -69.66
N VAL A 330 14.07 19.78 -68.66
CA VAL A 330 12.95 19.13 -67.95
C VAL A 330 11.68 19.15 -68.81
N GLY A 331 11.04 17.99 -68.96
CA GLY A 331 9.79 17.85 -69.71
C GLY A 331 8.55 18.13 -68.85
N VAL A 332 7.44 18.49 -69.49
CA VAL A 332 6.14 18.64 -68.83
C VAL A 332 5.48 17.27 -68.66
N GLY A 333 4.83 17.05 -67.52
CA GLY A 333 4.23 15.77 -67.11
C GLY A 333 5.16 14.92 -66.23
N GLU A 334 6.36 15.42 -65.90
CA GLU A 334 7.33 14.73 -65.05
C GLU A 334 7.19 15.14 -63.57
N LYS A 335 7.20 14.14 -62.68
CA LYS A 335 7.49 14.35 -61.26
C LYS A 335 8.97 14.10 -61.03
N ILE A 336 9.68 15.08 -60.48
CA ILE A 336 11.11 15.01 -60.21
C ILE A 336 11.33 15.11 -58.71
N ASP A 337 11.86 14.03 -58.13
CA ASP A 337 12.34 14.03 -56.76
C ASP A 337 13.76 14.60 -56.71
N VAL A 338 13.98 15.62 -55.88
CA VAL A 338 15.24 16.36 -55.79
C VAL A 338 15.76 16.34 -54.36
N ALA A 339 16.86 15.64 -54.15
CA ALA A 339 17.60 15.71 -52.89
C ALA A 339 18.62 16.85 -52.95
N MET A 340 18.41 17.90 -52.16
CA MET A 340 19.38 18.99 -52.08
C MET A 340 20.60 18.56 -51.28
N VAL A 341 21.78 18.88 -51.79
CA VAL A 341 23.06 18.59 -51.14
C VAL A 341 23.49 19.79 -50.32
N ARG A 342 23.67 19.61 -49.01
CA ARG A 342 24.15 20.66 -48.11
C ARG A 342 25.54 21.14 -48.52
N ASP A 343 25.77 22.45 -48.47
CA ASP A 343 27.07 23.05 -48.79
C ASP A 343 27.84 23.34 -47.50
N ILE A 344 28.54 22.33 -46.99
CA ILE A 344 29.32 22.43 -45.74
C ILE A 344 30.66 23.08 -46.05
N LYS A 345 30.92 24.26 -45.47
CA LYS A 345 32.15 25.03 -45.74
C LYS A 345 33.33 24.67 -44.83
N GLY A 346 33.03 24.23 -43.59
CA GLY A 346 34.01 23.86 -42.56
C GLY A 346 33.93 22.37 -42.19
N VAL A 347 33.95 22.07 -40.90
CA VAL A 347 33.53 20.76 -40.35
C VAL A 347 32.19 20.86 -39.67
N ARG A 348 31.36 19.82 -39.81
CA ARG A 348 30.03 19.73 -39.20
C ARG A 348 29.87 18.46 -38.36
N VAL A 349 29.26 18.60 -37.18
CA VAL A 349 28.96 17.50 -36.25
C VAL A 349 27.52 17.60 -35.77
N SER A 350 26.81 16.47 -35.73
CA SER A 350 25.46 16.38 -35.16
C SER A 350 25.29 15.12 -34.31
N GLY A 351 24.47 15.22 -33.26
CA GLY A 351 24.23 14.13 -32.32
C GLY A 351 23.28 14.50 -31.20
N THR A 352 23.29 13.71 -30.13
CA THR A 352 22.46 13.91 -28.94
C THR A 352 23.30 13.95 -27.66
N VAL A 353 22.83 14.66 -26.64
CA VAL A 353 23.37 14.61 -25.27
C VAL A 353 22.36 13.92 -24.36
N TYR A 354 22.81 12.91 -23.63
CA TYR A 354 22.02 12.14 -22.68
C TYR A 354 22.58 12.30 -21.24
N PRO A 355 21.73 12.41 -20.21
CA PRO A 355 20.27 12.56 -20.27
C PRO A 355 19.86 13.84 -21.01
N PHE A 356 18.70 13.83 -21.67
CA PHE A 356 18.23 14.95 -22.50
C PHE A 356 18.21 16.24 -21.69
N ASN A 357 19.05 17.19 -22.09
CA ASN A 357 19.27 18.43 -21.37
C ASN A 357 19.33 19.61 -22.34
N SER A 358 18.22 20.34 -22.44
CA SER A 358 18.06 21.51 -23.31
C SER A 358 18.89 22.72 -22.93
N MET A 359 19.66 22.64 -21.84
CA MET A 359 20.61 23.66 -21.40
C MET A 359 22.06 23.20 -21.52
N ALA A 360 22.33 22.02 -22.10
CA ALA A 360 23.69 21.56 -22.34
C ALA A 360 24.34 22.39 -23.45
N GLU A 361 25.46 23.05 -23.14
CA GLU A 361 26.31 23.74 -24.10
C GLU A 361 27.31 22.74 -24.70
N VAL A 362 27.24 22.55 -26.01
CA VAL A 362 28.17 21.71 -26.77
C VAL A 362 29.13 22.62 -27.54
N MET A 363 30.43 22.38 -27.36
CA MET A 363 31.51 23.16 -27.97
C MET A 363 32.39 22.25 -28.81
N LEU A 364 32.81 22.74 -29.97
CA LEU A 364 33.87 22.14 -30.78
C LEU A 364 35.13 22.98 -30.64
N LEU A 365 36.25 22.35 -30.28
CA LEU A 365 37.53 23.01 -30.05
C LEU A 365 38.62 22.47 -30.98
N ASP A 366 39.50 23.38 -31.41
CA ASP A 366 40.75 23.09 -32.12
C ASP A 366 41.90 23.72 -31.32
N ASP A 367 42.89 22.92 -30.93
CA ASP A 367 43.97 23.35 -30.01
C ASP A 367 43.45 24.17 -28.80
N ASP A 368 42.44 23.63 -28.11
CA ASP A 368 41.72 24.25 -26.97
C ASP A 368 41.01 25.59 -27.25
N LYS A 369 40.98 26.06 -28.51
CA LYS A 369 40.20 27.23 -28.93
C LYS A 369 38.82 26.80 -29.42
N ILE A 370 37.76 27.43 -28.90
CA ILE A 370 36.39 27.18 -29.38
C ILE A 370 36.24 27.69 -30.82
N ILE A 371 35.92 26.78 -31.73
CA ILE A 371 35.70 27.07 -33.16
C ILE A 371 34.22 26.97 -33.57
N ALA A 372 33.39 26.30 -32.77
CA ALA A 372 31.93 26.32 -32.88
C ALA A 372 31.31 26.02 -31.51
N LYS A 373 30.10 26.54 -31.26
CA LYS A 373 29.32 26.20 -30.07
C LYS A 373 27.82 26.25 -30.34
N THR A 374 27.05 25.47 -29.60
CA THR A 374 25.59 25.44 -29.67
C THR A 374 25.01 25.01 -28.33
N VAL A 375 23.70 25.14 -28.17
CA VAL A 375 22.94 24.60 -27.03
C VAL A 375 22.01 23.51 -27.57
N CYS A 376 21.88 22.42 -26.83
CA CYS A 376 20.96 21.35 -27.17
C CYS A 376 19.50 21.85 -27.23
N ASP A 377 18.69 21.22 -28.09
CA ASP A 377 17.24 21.42 -28.08
C ASP A 377 16.55 20.69 -26.92
N GLU A 378 15.21 20.78 -26.85
CA GLU A 378 14.39 20.12 -25.82
C GLU A 378 14.53 18.59 -25.75
N TYR A 379 15.03 17.98 -26.82
CA TYR A 379 15.27 16.54 -26.94
C TYR A 379 16.76 16.19 -26.85
N GLY A 380 17.61 17.13 -26.45
CA GLY A 380 19.05 16.93 -26.33
C GLY A 380 19.81 16.89 -27.65
N ASN A 381 19.17 17.17 -28.80
CA ASN A 381 19.87 17.18 -30.08
C ASN A 381 20.75 18.43 -30.20
N TYR A 382 21.91 18.28 -30.80
CA TYR A 382 22.79 19.40 -31.12
C TYR A 382 23.34 19.29 -32.54
N GLU A 383 23.63 20.44 -33.12
CA GLU A 383 24.30 20.57 -34.41
C GLU A 383 25.33 21.70 -34.34
N LEU A 384 26.56 21.37 -34.73
CA LEU A 384 27.71 22.28 -34.74
C LEU A 384 28.28 22.35 -36.15
N GLU A 385 28.47 23.56 -36.65
CA GLU A 385 29.21 23.81 -37.89
C GLU A 385 30.26 24.89 -37.62
N SER A 386 31.47 24.64 -38.10
CA SER A 386 32.60 25.56 -37.96
C SER A 386 32.83 26.37 -39.24
N ASP A 387 33.68 27.39 -39.15
CA ASP A 387 34.01 28.25 -40.28
C ASP A 387 34.77 27.54 -41.41
N GLU A 388 34.85 28.20 -42.57
CA GLU A 388 35.49 27.68 -43.77
C GLU A 388 37.02 27.55 -43.68
N ASN A 389 37.64 28.14 -42.66
CA ASN A 389 39.08 28.10 -42.46
C ASN A 389 39.54 26.85 -41.70
N GLN A 390 38.60 26.10 -41.11
CA GLN A 390 38.91 24.86 -40.40
C GLN A 390 39.43 23.77 -41.34
N LYS A 391 40.51 23.12 -40.91
CA LYS A 391 41.15 21.99 -41.62
C LYS A 391 40.71 20.65 -41.04
N THR A 392 40.77 19.61 -41.87
CA THR A 392 40.67 18.22 -41.43
C THR A 392 41.68 17.93 -40.31
N GLY A 393 41.24 17.29 -39.23
CA GLY A 393 42.10 16.96 -38.10
C GLY A 393 41.36 16.52 -36.85
N ARG A 394 42.11 16.17 -35.80
CA ARG A 394 41.58 15.81 -34.48
C ARG A 394 41.07 17.06 -33.77
N LYS A 395 39.81 17.05 -33.34
CA LYS A 395 39.14 18.12 -32.59
C LYS A 395 38.62 17.58 -31.26
N ILE A 396 38.27 18.49 -30.35
CA ILE A 396 37.68 18.15 -29.05
C ILE A 396 36.21 18.57 -29.05
N ILE A 397 35.32 17.63 -28.77
CA ILE A 397 33.91 17.92 -28.46
C ILE A 397 33.81 18.01 -26.94
N LYS A 398 33.36 19.15 -26.44
CA LYS A 398 33.24 19.43 -25.01
C LYS A 398 31.78 19.74 -24.69
N VAL A 399 31.23 19.08 -23.68
CA VAL A 399 29.86 19.33 -23.19
C VAL A 399 29.91 19.87 -21.77
N ARG A 400 29.16 20.94 -21.55
CA ARG A 400 28.96 21.55 -20.24
C ARG A 400 27.47 21.67 -19.96
N ALA A 401 27.03 21.13 -18.83
CA ALA A 401 25.67 21.26 -18.36
C ALA A 401 25.66 21.48 -16.84
N LYS A 402 24.68 22.24 -16.33
CA LYS A 402 24.52 22.49 -14.89
C LYS A 402 24.20 21.19 -14.15
N ASN A 403 24.86 20.93 -13.02
CA ASN A 403 24.74 19.71 -12.20
C ASN A 403 25.31 18.42 -12.85
N PHE A 404 26.11 18.55 -13.92
CA PHE A 404 26.80 17.42 -14.56
C PHE A 404 28.31 17.62 -14.55
N LYS A 405 29.06 16.51 -14.60
CA LYS A 405 30.49 16.53 -14.86
C LYS A 405 30.75 17.05 -16.27
N GLU A 406 31.83 17.81 -16.43
CA GLU A 406 32.28 18.26 -17.74
C GLU A 406 32.74 17.05 -18.57
N TYR A 407 32.25 16.93 -19.80
CA TYR A 407 32.60 15.84 -20.72
C TYR A 407 33.51 16.34 -21.85
N LYS A 408 34.47 15.51 -22.25
CA LYS A 408 35.38 15.77 -23.39
C LYS A 408 35.60 14.49 -24.20
N GLU A 409 35.38 14.56 -25.51
CA GLU A 409 35.70 13.50 -26.47
C GLU A 409 36.61 14.05 -27.56
N TYR A 410 37.58 13.24 -28.02
CA TYR A 410 38.42 13.58 -29.15
C TYR A 410 37.94 12.87 -30.40
N ARG A 411 37.77 13.61 -31.50
CA ARG A 411 37.29 13.04 -32.75
C ARG A 411 38.00 13.63 -33.96
N THR A 412 38.37 12.80 -34.92
CA THR A 412 38.91 13.27 -36.21
C THR A 412 37.75 13.69 -37.11
N LEU A 413 37.74 14.96 -37.50
CA LEU A 413 36.72 15.54 -38.37
C LEU A 413 37.33 15.92 -39.71
N TYR A 414 36.56 15.75 -40.79
CA TYR A 414 37.00 16.01 -42.16
C TYR A 414 36.31 17.25 -42.73
N LYS A 415 37.09 18.15 -43.33
CA LYS A 415 36.58 19.37 -43.96
C LYS A 415 35.57 19.03 -45.07
N ASN A 416 34.53 19.86 -45.22
CA ASN A 416 33.44 19.74 -46.18
C ASN A 416 32.60 18.47 -45.99
N THR A 417 32.64 17.86 -44.80
CA THR A 417 31.83 16.68 -44.47
C THR A 417 31.04 16.87 -43.19
N GLU A 418 29.97 16.09 -43.05
CA GLU A 418 29.19 15.98 -41.83
C GLU A 418 29.48 14.66 -41.11
N THR A 419 29.75 14.75 -39.82
CA THR A 419 29.80 13.59 -38.93
C THR A 419 28.51 13.53 -38.11
N LYS A 420 27.66 12.55 -38.39
CA LYS A 420 26.36 12.34 -37.72
C LYS A 420 26.46 11.36 -36.55
N ASN A 421 25.41 11.33 -35.72
CA ASN A 421 25.20 10.36 -34.63
C ASN A 421 26.30 10.41 -33.58
N VAL A 422 26.78 11.61 -33.25
CA VAL A 422 27.78 11.81 -32.20
C VAL A 422 27.08 11.94 -30.85
N ASN A 423 26.63 10.81 -30.32
CA ASN A 423 25.87 10.76 -29.07
C ASN A 423 26.80 10.79 -27.86
N ILE A 424 26.46 11.61 -26.87
CA ILE A 424 27.29 11.91 -25.70
C ILE A 424 26.50 11.63 -24.43
N ASP A 425 27.04 10.79 -23.56
CA ASP A 425 26.50 10.55 -22.22
C ASP A 425 27.26 11.40 -21.19
N ILE A 426 26.54 12.24 -20.44
CA ILE A 426 27.10 13.07 -19.37
C ILE A 426 26.65 12.56 -17.99
N GLU A 427 27.58 12.51 -17.04
CA GLU A 427 27.31 12.02 -15.69
C GLU A 427 26.86 13.14 -14.74
N PRO A 428 25.75 12.98 -13.99
CA PRO A 428 25.35 13.95 -12.98
C PRO A 428 26.33 14.01 -11.81
N LEU A 429 26.41 15.16 -11.14
CA LEU A 429 27.10 15.31 -9.86
C LEU A 429 26.21 14.71 -8.75
N LYS A 430 26.80 13.84 -7.92
CA LYS A 430 26.13 13.04 -6.89
C LYS A 430 26.67 13.35 -5.49
N THR A 431 25.83 13.23 -4.46
CA THR A 431 26.22 13.36 -3.04
C THR A 431 25.35 12.48 -2.13
N SER A 432 25.59 12.50 -0.82
CA SER A 432 24.87 11.69 0.17
C SER A 432 24.20 12.52 1.27
N LEU A 433 23.02 12.10 1.70
CA LEU A 433 22.23 12.66 2.79
C LEU A 433 22.11 11.62 3.90
N TYR A 434 22.32 12.02 5.16
CA TYR A 434 22.11 11.15 6.30
C TYR A 434 21.47 11.90 7.45
N GLY A 435 21.01 11.17 8.45
CA GLY A 435 20.49 11.81 9.64
C GLY A 435 19.97 10.80 10.66
N ARG A 436 19.50 11.35 11.77
CA ARG A 436 18.90 10.61 12.86
C ARG A 436 17.54 11.17 13.22
N ILE A 437 16.59 10.29 13.39
CA ILE A 437 15.26 10.59 13.84
C ILE A 437 15.21 10.22 15.31
N ASN A 438 14.74 11.16 16.12
CA ASN A 438 14.47 10.95 17.53
C ASN A 438 12.96 10.84 17.69
N ASN A 439 12.51 9.90 18.51
CA ASN A 439 11.12 9.88 18.96
C ASN A 439 11.08 9.57 20.45
N THR A 440 9.99 9.98 21.10
CA THR A 440 9.85 9.90 22.56
C THR A 440 9.72 8.48 23.10
N ILE A 441 9.39 7.50 22.24
CA ILE A 441 9.17 6.09 22.61
C ILE A 441 10.35 5.18 22.17
N ASN A 442 11.35 5.73 21.48
CA ASN A 442 12.49 4.99 20.89
C ASN A 442 12.09 3.83 19.94
N ASP A 443 10.94 3.94 19.29
CA ASP A 443 10.45 2.94 18.33
C ASP A 443 10.64 3.42 16.88
N TYR A 444 11.67 2.92 16.22
CA TYR A 444 12.07 3.38 14.88
C TYR A 444 11.71 2.39 13.75
N GLU A 445 11.15 1.21 14.07
CA GLU A 445 10.80 0.20 13.07
C GLU A 445 9.71 0.69 12.11
N ASN A 446 9.79 0.32 10.83
CA ASN A 446 8.81 0.70 9.80
C ASN A 446 8.63 2.22 9.60
N LEU A 447 9.57 3.05 10.11
CA LEU A 447 9.61 4.48 9.85
C LEU A 447 10.18 4.72 8.46
N ILE A 448 9.40 5.33 7.58
CA ILE A 448 9.79 5.63 6.21
C ILE A 448 10.29 7.07 6.11
N VAL A 449 11.47 7.25 5.52
CA VAL A 449 11.99 8.54 5.07
C VAL A 449 11.88 8.58 3.56
N THR A 450 11.41 9.68 2.98
CA THR A 450 11.22 9.82 1.52
C THR A 450 11.74 11.16 1.04
N ILE A 451 12.52 11.17 -0.03
CA ILE A 451 12.86 12.36 -0.82
C ILE A 451 11.85 12.46 -1.95
N GLU A 452 10.91 13.40 -1.83
CA GLU A 452 9.68 13.42 -2.63
C GLU A 452 9.95 13.56 -4.13
N GLU A 453 10.83 14.48 -4.54
CA GLU A 453 11.09 14.75 -5.96
C GLU A 453 11.86 13.64 -6.68
N LEU A 454 12.64 12.84 -5.93
CA LEU A 454 13.42 11.74 -6.49
C LEU A 454 12.68 10.40 -6.41
N GLY A 455 11.57 10.33 -5.66
CA GLY A 455 10.89 9.07 -5.36
C GLY A 455 11.77 8.08 -4.59
N MET A 456 12.87 8.55 -3.98
CA MET A 456 13.76 7.74 -3.17
C MET A 456 13.18 7.62 -1.76
N TRP A 457 13.19 6.41 -1.21
CA TRP A 457 12.73 6.18 0.15
C TRP A 457 13.55 5.07 0.81
N GLN A 458 13.56 5.07 2.13
CA GLN A 458 14.12 3.99 2.91
C GLN A 458 13.43 3.88 4.26
N TYR A 459 13.59 2.74 4.91
CA TYR A 459 13.30 2.65 6.33
C TYR A 459 14.45 3.23 7.15
N ALA A 460 14.13 3.97 8.21
CA ALA A 460 15.09 4.24 9.26
C ALA A 460 15.42 2.93 9.98
N ASN A 461 16.67 2.77 10.39
CA ASN A 461 17.08 1.58 11.12
C ASN A 461 16.55 1.59 12.57
N LYS A 462 16.79 0.51 13.32
CA LYS A 462 16.40 0.37 14.73
C LYS A 462 16.92 1.46 15.68
N ASN A 463 17.88 2.29 15.24
CA ASN A 463 18.44 3.41 15.99
C ASN A 463 17.94 4.78 15.48
N GLY A 464 16.95 4.79 14.58
CA GLY A 464 16.38 5.99 13.98
C GLY A 464 17.24 6.63 12.89
N ARG A 465 18.31 5.97 12.41
CA ARG A 465 19.20 6.56 11.39
C ARG A 465 18.76 6.22 9.97
N TYR A 466 18.99 7.15 9.05
CA TYR A 466 18.76 6.99 7.61
C TYR A 466 19.93 7.53 6.79
N TYR A 467 20.07 7.04 5.55
CA TYR A 467 21.17 7.35 4.64
C TYR A 467 20.77 7.13 3.17
N PHE A 468 20.76 8.20 2.40
CA PHE A 468 20.56 8.19 0.96
C PHE A 468 21.88 8.54 0.26
N ALA A 469 22.35 7.65 -0.62
CA ALA A 469 23.49 7.91 -1.50
C ALA A 469 23.03 8.45 -2.86
N ASP A 470 23.99 8.95 -3.64
CA ASP A 470 23.81 9.28 -5.05
C ASP A 470 22.72 10.31 -5.37
N ILE A 471 22.42 11.19 -4.40
CA ILE A 471 21.46 12.26 -4.56
C ILE A 471 22.07 13.34 -5.47
N PRO A 472 21.40 13.71 -6.57
CA PRO A 472 21.82 14.85 -7.36
C PRO A 472 21.81 16.14 -6.53
N ARG A 473 22.62 17.11 -6.93
CA ARG A 473 22.54 18.46 -6.34
C ARG A 473 21.15 19.07 -6.60
N GLY A 474 20.49 19.58 -5.56
CA GLY A 474 19.14 20.11 -5.69
C GLY A 474 18.50 20.60 -4.39
N ILE A 475 17.27 21.10 -4.51
CA ILE A 475 16.39 21.42 -3.37
C ILE A 475 15.34 20.32 -3.31
N TYR A 476 15.16 19.71 -2.15
CA TYR A 476 14.27 18.56 -1.98
C TYR A 476 13.36 18.72 -0.78
N ASN A 477 12.17 18.12 -0.86
CA ASN A 477 11.28 17.91 0.28
C ASN A 477 11.50 16.49 0.81
N ILE A 478 11.74 16.38 2.12
CA ILE A 478 11.91 15.10 2.80
C ILE A 478 10.72 14.89 3.73
N SER A 479 10.00 13.79 3.55
CA SER A 479 8.90 13.40 4.42
C SER A 479 9.30 12.24 5.33
N TYR A 480 8.89 12.31 6.60
CA TYR A 480 9.11 11.28 7.62
C TYR A 480 7.75 10.75 8.07
N LYS A 481 7.51 9.45 7.86
CA LYS A 481 6.21 8.81 8.09
C LYS A 481 6.36 7.55 8.91
N LYS A 482 5.51 7.41 9.93
CA LYS A 482 5.34 6.18 10.71
C LYS A 482 3.90 6.09 11.18
N LEU A 483 3.33 4.88 11.16
CA LEU A 483 1.98 4.64 11.67
C LEU A 483 1.90 5.04 13.15
N GLY A 484 0.88 5.82 13.52
CA GLY A 484 0.71 6.30 14.89
C GLY A 484 1.60 7.49 15.27
N TYR A 485 2.24 8.16 14.31
CA TYR A 485 3.05 9.37 14.52
C TYR A 485 2.60 10.50 13.59
N THR A 486 2.85 11.75 13.99
CA THR A 486 2.64 12.92 13.13
C THR A 486 3.65 12.91 11.98
N GLU A 487 3.17 13.06 10.75
CA GLU A 487 4.04 13.25 9.58
C GLU A 487 4.80 14.57 9.68
N VAL A 488 6.13 14.52 9.48
CA VAL A 488 6.99 15.70 9.40
C VAL A 488 7.51 15.86 7.98
N ARG A 489 7.56 17.10 7.48
CA ARG A 489 8.15 17.44 6.19
C ARG A 489 9.17 18.56 6.34
N GLU A 490 10.34 18.35 5.76
CA GLU A 490 11.43 19.31 5.80
C GLU A 490 11.96 19.61 4.40
N LYS A 491 12.39 20.85 4.19
CA LYS A 491 12.98 21.28 2.93
C LYS A 491 14.49 21.37 3.08
N VAL A 492 15.22 20.58 2.29
CA VAL A 492 16.68 20.49 2.33
C VAL A 492 17.30 21.04 1.04
N TYR A 493 18.48 21.66 1.16
CA TYR A 493 19.31 22.04 0.01
C TYR A 493 20.58 21.20 -0.02
N ILE A 494 20.83 20.49 -1.10
CA ILE A 494 21.93 19.53 -1.19
C ILE A 494 22.99 20.10 -2.15
N GLU A 495 24.20 20.35 -1.66
CA GLU A 495 25.36 20.82 -2.45
C GLU A 495 26.32 19.69 -2.85
N ASP A 496 27.22 19.99 -3.80
CA ASP A 496 28.18 19.03 -4.34
C ASP A 496 29.18 18.55 -3.27
N LYS A 497 29.34 17.22 -3.14
CA LYS A 497 30.29 16.58 -2.20
C LYS A 497 30.05 16.90 -0.71
N GLU A 498 28.88 17.42 -0.37
CA GLU A 498 28.49 17.69 1.02
C GLU A 498 27.79 16.48 1.62
N ILE A 499 28.31 15.96 2.73
CA ILE A 499 27.58 14.98 3.54
C ILE A 499 26.69 15.76 4.51
N ARG A 500 25.38 15.82 4.24
CA ARG A 500 24.44 16.63 5.03
C ARG A 500 23.77 15.79 6.12
N GLU A 501 23.85 16.23 7.38
CA GLU A 501 23.13 15.66 8.52
C GLU A 501 21.80 16.39 8.75
N LEU A 502 20.69 15.66 8.82
CA LEU A 502 19.37 16.23 9.14
C LEU A 502 18.66 15.39 10.21
N ASN A 503 18.53 15.98 11.41
CA ASN A 503 17.93 15.32 12.56
C ASN A 503 16.50 15.82 12.80
N ILE A 504 15.56 14.90 13.06
CA ILE A 504 14.13 15.20 13.17
C ILE A 504 13.51 14.56 14.40
N GLU A 505 12.50 15.22 14.97
CA GLU A 505 11.69 14.71 16.07
C GLU A 505 10.30 14.29 15.56
N LEU A 506 9.93 13.02 15.81
CA LEU A 506 8.58 12.50 15.52
C LEU A 506 7.77 12.35 16.80
N ASN A 507 6.57 12.93 16.79
CA ASN A 507 5.65 12.87 17.93
C ASN A 507 4.61 11.75 17.74
N PRO A 508 4.46 10.84 18.71
CA PRO A 508 3.42 9.80 18.67
C PRO A 508 2.03 10.41 18.87
N GLU A 509 1.03 9.72 18.31
CA GLU A 509 -0.38 10.09 18.34
C GLU A 509 -1.20 8.94 18.89
N THR A 510 -2.12 9.22 19.81
CA THR A 510 -3.06 8.25 20.38
C THR A 510 -4.47 8.80 20.32
N TYR A 511 -5.47 7.93 20.46
CA TYR A 511 -6.86 8.31 20.30
C TYR A 511 -7.73 7.73 21.40
N ILE A 512 -8.67 8.53 21.89
CA ILE A 512 -9.80 8.02 22.65
C ILE A 512 -11.06 8.06 21.78
N PHE A 513 -11.82 6.97 21.82
CA PHE A 513 -13.10 6.86 21.16
C PHE A 513 -14.19 6.68 22.20
N VAL A 514 -15.09 7.64 22.33
CA VAL A 514 -16.13 7.60 23.37
C VAL A 514 -17.49 7.32 22.73
N LYS A 515 -18.21 6.34 23.28
CA LYS A 515 -19.60 6.01 22.94
C LYS A 515 -20.49 6.32 24.14
N SER A 516 -21.38 7.29 24.01
CA SER A 516 -22.31 7.74 25.05
C SER A 516 -23.75 7.31 24.76
N ASN A 517 -24.54 7.07 25.79
CA ASN A 517 -25.99 6.91 25.67
C ASN A 517 -26.73 8.25 25.48
N VAL A 518 -26.10 9.39 25.78
CA VAL A 518 -26.68 10.75 25.72
C VAL A 518 -25.93 11.67 24.77
N ASN A 519 -26.64 12.65 24.21
CA ASN A 519 -26.06 13.79 23.48
C ASN A 519 -25.70 14.92 24.45
N GLU A 520 -24.95 15.92 24.00
CA GLU A 520 -24.74 17.21 24.67
C GLU A 520 -24.21 17.08 26.11
N PHE A 521 -22.93 16.77 26.25
CA PHE A 521 -22.24 16.66 27.53
C PHE A 521 -20.87 17.35 27.46
N GLU A 522 -20.34 17.72 28.62
CA GLU A 522 -19.00 18.29 28.78
C GLU A 522 -18.02 17.17 29.11
N ILE A 523 -16.86 17.18 28.46
CA ILE A 523 -15.70 16.37 28.82
C ILE A 523 -14.61 17.30 29.38
N SER A 524 -13.97 16.88 30.46
CA SER A 524 -12.77 17.50 31.02
C SER A 524 -11.62 16.50 30.95
N ILE A 525 -10.55 16.83 30.22
CA ILE A 525 -9.32 16.04 30.12
C ILE A 525 -8.20 16.86 30.76
N ASN A 526 -7.64 16.39 31.88
CA ASN A 526 -6.61 17.13 32.64
C ASN A 526 -7.00 18.61 32.85
N ASP A 527 -8.22 18.82 33.33
CA ASP A 527 -8.83 20.12 33.65
C ASP A 527 -9.15 21.05 32.46
N LYS A 528 -8.93 20.61 31.22
CA LYS A 528 -9.40 21.30 30.01
C LYS A 528 -10.77 20.78 29.59
N LYS A 529 -11.74 21.70 29.54
CA LYS A 529 -13.14 21.41 29.25
C LYS A 529 -13.48 21.60 27.77
N GLU A 530 -14.32 20.72 27.26
CA GLU A 530 -14.83 20.74 25.89
C GLU A 530 -16.28 20.26 25.87
N PHE A 531 -17.12 20.87 25.03
CA PHE A 531 -18.53 20.50 24.88
C PHE A 531 -18.72 19.58 23.68
N ILE A 532 -19.32 18.42 23.91
CA ILE A 532 -19.57 17.38 22.92
C ILE A 532 -21.06 17.31 22.61
N LYS A 533 -21.41 17.45 21.33
CA LYS A 533 -22.80 17.39 20.87
C LYS A 533 -23.29 15.96 20.65
N ASP A 534 -22.44 15.11 20.07
CA ASP A 534 -22.81 13.79 19.58
C ASP A 534 -22.55 12.66 20.57
N LYS A 535 -23.29 11.55 20.40
CA LYS A 535 -23.09 10.32 21.19
C LYS A 535 -21.76 9.63 20.92
N LYS A 536 -21.08 9.96 19.83
CA LYS A 536 -19.80 9.38 19.46
C LYS A 536 -18.85 10.52 19.15
N PHE A 537 -17.68 10.50 19.76
CA PHE A 537 -16.62 11.42 19.38
C PHE A 537 -15.26 10.76 19.56
N GLU A 538 -14.31 11.29 18.81
CA GLU A 538 -12.92 10.88 18.83
C GLU A 538 -12.07 12.06 19.26
N LYS A 539 -11.09 11.81 20.12
CA LYS A 539 -10.14 12.84 20.55
C LYS A 539 -8.73 12.30 20.46
N LYS A 540 -7.88 13.04 19.75
CA LYS A 540 -6.44 12.81 19.68
C LYS A 540 -5.75 13.30 20.95
N LEU A 541 -4.91 12.45 21.54
CA LEU A 541 -4.11 12.71 22.73
C LEU A 541 -2.66 12.23 22.49
N MET A 542 -1.73 12.75 23.28
CA MET A 542 -0.37 12.19 23.34
C MET A 542 -0.35 10.97 24.27
N PRO A 543 0.61 10.03 24.14
CA PRO A 543 0.83 9.02 25.18
C PRO A 543 0.99 9.65 26.55
N GLY A 544 0.38 9.05 27.56
CA GLY A 544 0.34 9.59 28.91
C GLY A 544 -0.82 9.07 29.74
N GLU A 545 -0.87 9.52 30.99
CA GLU A 545 -1.96 9.24 31.92
C GLU A 545 -2.94 10.43 31.93
N TYR A 546 -4.22 10.11 31.82
CA TYR A 546 -5.29 11.10 31.75
C TYR A 546 -6.39 10.79 32.74
N LYS A 547 -6.80 11.83 33.45
CA LYS A 547 -8.05 11.82 34.21
C LYS A 547 -9.13 12.50 33.36
N ILE A 548 -10.13 11.73 32.98
CA ILE A 548 -11.22 12.16 32.11
C ILE A 548 -12.50 12.23 32.92
N THR A 549 -13.13 13.39 32.97
CA THR A 549 -14.41 13.59 33.65
C THR A 549 -15.49 13.95 32.64
N PHE A 550 -16.61 13.25 32.69
CA PHE A 550 -17.81 13.48 31.86
C PHE A 550 -18.92 14.08 32.72
N TYR A 551 -19.42 15.22 32.29
CA TYR A 551 -20.44 15.99 33.00
C TYR A 551 -21.61 16.32 32.09
N LYS A 552 -22.83 16.14 32.60
CA LYS A 552 -24.05 16.64 31.97
C LYS A 552 -24.99 17.08 33.08
N LYS A 553 -25.61 18.26 32.92
CA LYS A 553 -26.59 18.77 33.88
C LYS A 553 -27.69 17.74 34.13
N ASP A 554 -28.02 17.51 35.40
CA ASP A 554 -29.03 16.54 35.87
C ASP A 554 -28.65 15.06 35.68
N TYR A 555 -27.39 14.75 35.35
CA TYR A 555 -26.84 13.40 35.26
C TYR A 555 -25.70 13.18 36.26
N ILE A 556 -25.46 11.92 36.61
CA ILE A 556 -24.31 11.52 37.44
C ILE A 556 -23.02 11.82 36.67
N THR A 557 -22.07 12.46 37.35
CA THR A 557 -20.74 12.75 36.80
C THR A 557 -19.88 11.50 36.83
N ILE A 558 -19.26 11.16 35.70
CA ILE A 558 -18.44 9.95 35.56
C ILE A 558 -16.98 10.38 35.41
N THR A 559 -16.06 9.73 36.12
CA THR A 559 -14.62 9.99 35.99
C THR A 559 -13.87 8.71 35.75
N GLU A 560 -13.08 8.68 34.68
CA GLU A 560 -12.26 7.56 34.23
C GLU A 560 -10.78 7.96 34.26
N ASN A 561 -9.93 7.05 34.73
CA ASN A 561 -8.48 7.21 34.61
C ASN A 561 -7.99 6.27 33.51
N ILE A 562 -7.39 6.83 32.47
CA ILE A 562 -6.85 6.06 31.35
C ILE A 562 -5.34 6.26 31.23
N ARG A 563 -4.67 5.28 30.65
CA ARG A 563 -3.25 5.33 30.33
C ARG A 563 -3.08 4.90 28.89
N LEU A 564 -2.45 5.76 28.09
CA LEU A 564 -2.11 5.55 26.68
C LEU A 564 -0.60 5.38 26.60
N ILE A 565 -0.13 4.26 26.08
CA ILE A 565 1.27 3.81 26.17
C ILE A 565 1.90 3.73 24.78
N GLU A 566 1.16 3.24 23.79
CA GLU A 566 1.70 2.92 22.47
C GLU A 566 1.31 3.96 21.43
N ALA A 567 2.20 4.24 20.47
CA ALA A 567 1.89 5.08 19.34
C ALA A 567 0.78 4.44 18.47
N GLY A 568 -0.23 5.23 18.10
CA GLY A 568 -1.40 4.75 17.37
C GLY A 568 -2.44 4.04 18.24
N GLU A 569 -2.25 3.93 19.55
CA GLU A 569 -3.22 3.29 20.45
C GLU A 569 -4.59 3.98 20.36
N ILE A 570 -5.64 3.16 20.27
CA ILE A 570 -7.04 3.60 20.32
C ILE A 570 -7.69 3.01 21.56
N LYS A 571 -8.13 3.88 22.48
CA LYS A 571 -8.86 3.48 23.69
C LYS A 571 -10.35 3.76 23.56
N GLU A 572 -11.16 2.71 23.60
CA GLU A 572 -12.62 2.85 23.61
C GLU A 572 -13.16 3.06 25.05
N ILE A 573 -14.02 4.07 25.23
CA ILE A 573 -14.75 4.36 26.47
C ILE A 573 -16.26 4.26 26.20
N ASN A 574 -16.93 3.35 26.89
CA ASN A 574 -18.39 3.21 26.84
C ASN A 574 -19.01 3.99 28.02
N LEU A 575 -19.55 5.17 27.74
CA LEU A 575 -20.11 6.11 28.70
C LEU A 575 -21.61 5.89 28.86
N ILE A 576 -22.04 5.48 30.05
CA ILE A 576 -23.46 5.31 30.40
C ILE A 576 -23.84 6.35 31.46
N MET A 577 -24.34 7.51 31.03
CA MET A 577 -24.81 8.55 31.95
C MET A 577 -26.24 8.25 32.43
N LYS A 578 -26.42 8.21 33.76
CA LYS A 578 -27.73 8.04 34.40
C LYS A 578 -28.28 9.41 34.85
N ASN A 579 -29.56 9.67 34.56
CA ASN A 579 -30.24 10.87 35.04
C ASN A 579 -30.45 10.76 36.56
N ILE A 580 -30.13 11.81 37.30
CA ILE A 580 -30.13 11.82 38.77
C ILE A 580 -31.53 11.56 39.33
N GLU A 581 -32.56 12.25 38.85
CA GLU A 581 -33.92 12.11 39.39
C GLU A 581 -34.52 10.75 39.09
N LYS A 582 -34.37 10.27 37.85
CA LYS A 582 -34.84 8.95 37.44
C LYS A 582 -34.16 7.85 38.27
N TYR A 583 -32.86 7.96 38.47
CA TYR A 583 -32.10 7.00 39.26
C TYR A 583 -32.49 7.05 40.75
N LYS A 584 -32.75 8.24 41.30
CA LYS A 584 -33.31 8.36 42.67
C LYS A 584 -34.65 7.64 42.80
N LEU A 585 -35.55 7.81 41.82
CA LEU A 585 -36.86 7.15 41.82
C LEU A 585 -36.72 5.62 41.74
N GLU A 586 -35.85 5.12 40.87
CA GLU A 586 -35.54 3.69 40.75
C GLU A 586 -35.02 3.11 42.08
N ILE A 587 -34.07 3.78 42.73
CA ILE A 587 -33.58 3.36 44.05
C ILE A 587 -34.69 3.43 45.11
N THR A 588 -35.53 4.47 45.08
CA THR A 588 -36.60 4.64 46.07
C THR A 588 -37.61 3.51 45.98
N ASN A 589 -38.02 3.14 44.75
CA ASN A 589 -38.89 1.99 44.53
C ASN A 589 -38.24 0.69 45.01
N TYR A 590 -36.94 0.50 44.72
CA TYR A 590 -36.20 -0.67 45.18
C TYR A 590 -36.09 -0.74 46.72
N ILE A 591 -35.93 0.41 47.39
CA ILE A 591 -35.95 0.51 48.85
C ILE A 591 -37.34 0.14 49.41
N GLU A 592 -38.42 0.57 48.76
CA GLU A 592 -39.78 0.17 49.17
C GLU A 592 -40.03 -1.32 48.99
N ASP A 593 -39.51 -1.93 47.92
CA ASP A 593 -39.56 -3.39 47.75
C ASP A 593 -38.84 -4.10 48.91
N ILE A 594 -37.65 -3.62 49.31
CA ILE A 594 -36.92 -4.15 50.47
C ILE A 594 -37.73 -3.98 51.77
N LYS A 595 -38.37 -2.83 51.98
CA LYS A 595 -39.23 -2.61 53.17
C LYS A 595 -40.39 -3.60 53.18
N LYS A 596 -41.01 -3.86 52.03
CA LYS A 596 -42.11 -4.82 51.89
C LYS A 596 -41.68 -6.26 52.20
N LEU A 597 -40.50 -6.67 51.74
CA LEU A 597 -39.90 -7.97 52.11
C LEU A 597 -39.69 -8.08 53.63
N ILE A 598 -39.21 -7.01 54.28
CA ILE A 598 -39.08 -6.95 55.74
C ILE A 598 -40.45 -7.05 56.42
N GLU A 599 -41.51 -6.42 55.90
CA GLU A 599 -42.85 -6.52 56.48
C GLU A 599 -43.43 -7.95 56.42
N LEU A 600 -43.18 -8.64 55.30
CA LEU A 600 -43.55 -10.05 55.06
C LEU A 600 -42.71 -11.05 55.85
N GLY A 601 -41.62 -10.62 56.50
CA GLY A 601 -40.73 -11.49 57.26
C GLY A 601 -39.78 -12.31 56.39
N GLU A 602 -39.48 -11.83 55.18
CA GLU A 602 -38.52 -12.39 54.23
C GLU A 602 -37.14 -11.72 54.43
N ILE A 603 -36.62 -11.81 55.65
CA ILE A 603 -35.45 -11.04 56.12
C ILE A 603 -34.19 -11.33 55.28
N ARG A 604 -33.98 -12.58 54.88
CA ARG A 604 -32.81 -12.98 54.10
C ARG A 604 -32.82 -12.46 52.66
N GLU A 605 -34.00 -12.41 52.05
CA GLU A 605 -34.19 -11.87 50.70
C GLU A 605 -34.02 -10.35 50.71
N ALA A 606 -34.58 -9.68 51.72
CA ALA A 606 -34.36 -8.26 51.95
C ALA A 606 -32.85 -7.92 52.11
N GLU A 607 -32.09 -8.73 52.86
CA GLU A 607 -30.65 -8.56 53.04
C GLU A 607 -29.87 -8.72 51.73
N LEU A 608 -30.20 -9.73 50.91
CA LEU A 608 -29.57 -9.94 49.60
C LEU A 608 -29.81 -8.75 48.65
N HIS A 609 -31.04 -8.25 48.60
CA HIS A 609 -31.38 -7.07 47.80
C HIS A 609 -30.62 -5.83 48.31
N LEU A 610 -30.52 -5.66 49.63
CA LEU A 610 -29.81 -4.55 50.24
C LEU A 610 -28.29 -4.60 49.97
N ASP A 611 -27.69 -5.79 49.99
CA ASP A 611 -26.28 -6.01 49.65
C ASP A 611 -25.98 -5.69 48.18
N ASN A 612 -26.89 -6.02 47.27
CA ASN A 612 -26.77 -5.63 45.87
C ASN A 612 -26.82 -4.11 45.69
N LEU A 613 -27.72 -3.44 46.42
CA LEU A 613 -27.82 -1.98 46.39
C LEU A 613 -26.54 -1.30 46.91
N LYS A 614 -25.93 -1.84 47.96
CA LYS A 614 -24.68 -1.30 48.55
C LYS A 614 -23.47 -1.43 47.62
N LYS A 615 -23.45 -2.44 46.74
CA LYS A 615 -22.38 -2.61 45.73
C LYS A 615 -22.47 -1.58 44.62
N ASP A 616 -23.64 -0.97 44.40
CA ASP A 616 -23.79 0.13 43.46
C ASP A 616 -23.15 1.41 44.03
N LYS A 617 -21.96 1.76 43.51
CA LYS A 617 -21.17 2.93 43.95
C LYS A 617 -21.90 4.26 43.76
N ASP A 618 -22.95 4.29 42.94
CA ASP A 618 -23.73 5.48 42.63
C ASP A 618 -24.86 5.74 43.65
N SER A 619 -25.11 4.81 44.60
CA SER A 619 -26.23 4.85 45.56
C SER A 619 -26.10 5.90 46.69
N VAL A 620 -25.07 6.74 46.64
CA VAL A 620 -24.67 7.72 47.68
C VAL A 620 -25.84 8.63 48.12
N VAL A 621 -26.80 8.89 47.23
CA VAL A 621 -27.93 9.79 47.50
C VAL A 621 -28.85 9.31 48.64
N LEU A 622 -29.01 7.99 48.83
CA LEU A 622 -29.92 7.41 49.82
C LEU A 622 -29.20 6.55 50.86
N GLN A 623 -27.90 6.80 51.07
CA GLN A 623 -27.07 6.03 52.00
C GLN A 623 -27.67 5.95 53.41
N LYS A 624 -28.28 7.05 53.89
CA LYS A 624 -28.93 7.09 55.20
C LYS A 624 -30.08 6.09 55.33
N ASP A 625 -30.89 5.92 54.28
CA ASP A 625 -32.01 4.98 54.27
C ASP A 625 -31.52 3.54 54.16
N ILE A 626 -30.48 3.30 53.36
CA ILE A 626 -29.78 2.01 53.27
C ILE A 626 -29.23 1.61 54.64
N ASP A 627 -28.53 2.52 55.33
CA ASP A 627 -27.96 2.28 56.66
C ASP A 627 -29.04 2.03 57.73
N ASN A 628 -30.18 2.72 57.62
CA ASN A 628 -31.33 2.48 58.50
C ASN A 628 -31.92 1.07 58.28
N LEU A 629 -32.03 0.62 57.03
CA LEU A 629 -32.51 -0.73 56.69
C LEU A 629 -31.57 -1.82 57.22
N TYR A 630 -30.25 -1.65 57.07
CA TYR A 630 -29.28 -2.58 57.65
C TYR A 630 -29.42 -2.70 59.16
N ARG A 631 -29.58 -1.56 59.85
CA ARG A 631 -29.81 -1.54 61.31
C ARG A 631 -31.10 -2.27 61.68
N LYS A 632 -32.18 -2.06 60.94
CA LYS A 632 -33.47 -2.72 61.16
C LYS A 632 -33.39 -4.23 60.95
N ILE A 633 -32.76 -4.70 59.86
CA ILE A 633 -32.55 -6.13 59.58
C ILE A 633 -31.71 -6.76 60.69
N ARG A 634 -30.61 -6.12 61.09
CA ARG A 634 -29.75 -6.62 62.16
C ARG A 634 -30.49 -6.77 63.48
N GLN A 635 -31.27 -5.75 63.88
CA GLN A 635 -32.08 -5.81 65.10
C GLN A 635 -33.06 -6.98 65.07
N ILE A 636 -33.75 -7.20 63.93
CA ILE A 636 -34.67 -8.34 63.79
C ILE A 636 -33.93 -9.67 63.99
N ARG A 637 -32.73 -9.84 63.43
CA ARG A 637 -31.94 -11.08 63.59
C ARG A 637 -31.48 -11.29 65.02
N ASP A 638 -31.02 -10.23 65.68
CA ASP A 638 -30.61 -10.29 67.08
C ASP A 638 -31.80 -10.71 67.97
N ASP A 639 -33.00 -10.15 67.70
CA ASP A 639 -34.24 -10.46 68.43
C ASP A 639 -34.76 -11.89 68.16
N THR A 640 -34.50 -12.47 66.97
CA THR A 640 -34.94 -13.83 66.61
C THR A 640 -33.91 -14.92 66.86
N PHE A 641 -32.65 -14.59 67.14
CA PHE A 641 -31.58 -15.58 67.29
C PHE A 641 -31.87 -16.63 68.36
N ASP A 642 -32.25 -16.20 69.57
CA ASP A 642 -32.56 -17.11 70.67
C ASP A 642 -33.85 -17.91 70.40
N LEU A 643 -34.80 -17.29 69.71
CA LEU A 643 -36.04 -17.94 69.28
C LEU A 643 -35.76 -19.05 68.26
N ASP A 644 -34.95 -18.78 67.23
CA ASP A 644 -34.62 -19.75 66.19
C ASP A 644 -33.79 -20.92 66.75
N ARG A 645 -32.87 -20.62 67.69
CA ARG A 645 -32.15 -21.65 68.44
C ARG A 645 -33.11 -22.53 69.23
N LYS A 646 -34.09 -21.93 69.93
CA LYS A 646 -35.11 -22.66 70.68
C LYS A 646 -35.98 -23.51 69.77
N ILE A 647 -36.48 -22.98 68.66
CA ILE A 647 -37.30 -23.73 67.68
C ILE A 647 -36.56 -24.97 67.18
N ARG A 648 -35.27 -24.83 66.84
CA ARG A 648 -34.44 -25.97 66.42
C ARG A 648 -34.28 -27.01 67.52
N GLN A 649 -34.14 -26.58 68.77
CA GLN A 649 -34.12 -27.48 69.93
C GLN A 649 -35.47 -28.18 70.11
N ASP A 650 -36.58 -27.46 70.03
CA ASP A 650 -37.93 -28.00 70.13
C ASP A 650 -38.16 -29.09 69.06
N ILE A 651 -37.75 -28.85 67.81
CA ILE A 651 -37.84 -29.86 66.73
C ILE A 651 -37.03 -31.12 67.09
N ILE A 652 -35.84 -30.99 67.65
CA ILE A 652 -35.02 -32.12 68.10
C ILE A 652 -35.73 -32.89 69.22
N GLU A 653 -36.31 -32.19 70.20
CA GLU A 653 -37.03 -32.80 71.32
C GLU A 653 -38.32 -33.49 70.86
N MET A 654 -39.06 -32.90 69.93
CA MET A 654 -40.21 -33.52 69.28
C MET A 654 -39.82 -34.82 68.59
N ASN A 655 -38.75 -34.80 67.80
CA ASN A 655 -38.27 -36.00 67.13
C ASN A 655 -37.84 -37.10 68.13
N LYS A 656 -37.16 -36.73 69.22
CA LYS A 656 -36.84 -37.68 70.31
C LYS A 656 -38.10 -38.29 70.92
N SER A 657 -39.12 -37.47 71.19
CA SER A 657 -40.38 -37.95 71.78
C SER A 657 -41.13 -38.93 70.85
N ILE A 658 -41.05 -38.72 69.54
CA ILE A 658 -41.59 -39.63 68.53
C ILE A 658 -40.84 -40.97 68.57
N ILE A 659 -39.51 -40.95 68.56
CA ILE A 659 -38.65 -42.15 68.59
C ILE A 659 -38.92 -42.98 69.86
N VAL A 660 -39.17 -42.35 71.00
CA VAL A 660 -39.52 -43.06 72.24
C VAL A 660 -40.80 -43.89 72.02
N ILE A 661 -41.85 -43.29 71.45
CA ILE A 661 -43.13 -43.97 71.18
C ILE A 661 -42.95 -45.08 70.14
N GLU A 662 -42.13 -44.88 69.11
CA GLU A 662 -41.82 -45.90 68.11
C GLU A 662 -41.21 -47.16 68.75
N ASN A 663 -40.40 -47.00 69.80
CA ASN A 663 -39.70 -48.08 70.50
C ASN A 663 -40.46 -48.69 71.69
N GLU A 664 -41.62 -48.15 72.07
CA GLU A 664 -42.43 -48.72 73.17
C GLU A 664 -42.96 -50.11 72.83
N ASP A 665 -42.98 -51.04 73.79
CA ASP A 665 -43.57 -52.37 73.61
C ASP A 665 -45.11 -52.31 73.74
N LEU A 666 -45.76 -51.96 72.62
CA LEU A 666 -47.21 -51.80 72.51
C LEU A 666 -47.74 -52.56 71.29
N THR A 667 -48.99 -53.02 71.37
CA THR A 667 -49.69 -53.58 70.21
C THR A 667 -49.80 -52.54 69.10
N TYR A 668 -49.70 -53.00 67.84
CA TYR A 668 -49.64 -52.14 66.66
C TYR A 668 -50.72 -51.04 66.65
N GLY A 669 -51.98 -51.39 66.93
CA GLY A 669 -53.09 -50.43 66.95
C GLY A 669 -52.96 -49.36 68.05
N LYS A 670 -52.47 -49.72 69.24
CA LYS A 670 -52.24 -48.77 70.34
C LYS A 670 -51.05 -47.85 70.04
N LYS A 671 -49.95 -48.41 69.51
CA LYS A 671 -48.77 -47.65 69.11
C LYS A 671 -49.10 -46.64 68.01
N ARG A 672 -49.82 -47.08 66.97
CA ARG A 672 -50.23 -46.22 65.84
C ARG A 672 -51.07 -45.03 66.30
N LYS A 673 -52.08 -45.28 67.15
CA LYS A 673 -52.93 -44.20 67.71
C LYS A 673 -52.12 -43.18 68.53
N LYS A 674 -51.11 -43.63 69.29
CA LYS A 674 -50.25 -42.76 70.09
C LYS A 674 -49.32 -41.91 69.20
N LEU A 675 -48.77 -42.49 68.13
CA LEU A 675 -47.97 -41.77 67.13
C LEU A 675 -48.79 -40.74 66.35
N ASP A 676 -49.96 -41.10 65.84
CA ASP A 676 -50.79 -40.18 65.05
C ASP A 676 -51.20 -38.94 65.89
N ASN A 677 -51.51 -39.14 67.18
CA ASN A 677 -51.76 -38.02 68.10
C ASN A 677 -50.51 -37.15 68.30
N LYS A 678 -49.33 -37.77 68.47
CA LYS A 678 -48.09 -37.01 68.68
C LYS A 678 -47.68 -36.22 67.45
N TYR A 679 -47.86 -36.77 66.25
CA TYR A 679 -47.60 -36.06 65.00
C TYR A 679 -48.48 -34.81 64.86
N LYS A 680 -49.78 -34.93 65.13
CA LYS A 680 -50.71 -33.79 65.10
C LYS A 680 -50.32 -32.70 66.11
N GLU A 681 -49.98 -33.08 67.33
CA GLU A 681 -49.51 -32.14 68.36
C GLU A 681 -48.27 -31.36 67.91
N CYS A 682 -47.30 -32.05 67.30
CA CYS A 682 -46.08 -31.41 66.78
C CYS A 682 -46.40 -30.47 65.61
N ILE A 683 -47.27 -30.88 64.68
CA ILE A 683 -47.71 -30.04 63.55
C ILE A 683 -48.40 -28.77 64.07
N GLU A 684 -49.39 -28.91 64.97
CA GLU A 684 -50.13 -27.75 65.52
C GLU A 684 -49.21 -26.75 66.22
N TYR A 685 -48.23 -27.24 67.00
CA TYR A 685 -47.24 -26.36 67.64
C TYR A 685 -46.40 -25.59 66.62
N LEU A 686 -45.91 -26.26 65.59
CA LEU A 686 -45.02 -25.68 64.59
C LEU A 686 -45.77 -24.73 63.64
N GLU A 687 -47.01 -25.05 63.28
CA GLU A 687 -47.89 -24.14 62.54
C GLU A 687 -48.20 -22.88 63.34
N LYS A 688 -48.41 -23.02 64.66
CA LYS A 688 -48.57 -21.87 65.56
C LYS A 688 -47.33 -21.00 65.60
N ILE A 689 -46.12 -21.58 65.63
CA ILE A 689 -44.87 -20.83 65.53
C ILE A 689 -44.81 -20.06 64.21
N LEU A 690 -45.12 -20.69 63.08
CA LEU A 690 -45.10 -20.03 61.77
C LEU A 690 -46.09 -18.85 61.70
N LEU A 691 -47.23 -18.96 62.39
CA LEU A 691 -48.24 -17.91 62.45
C LEU A 691 -47.84 -16.74 63.38
N GLU A 692 -47.35 -17.05 64.59
CA GLU A 692 -47.08 -16.05 65.62
C GLU A 692 -45.69 -15.40 65.48
N LYS A 693 -44.74 -16.11 64.87
CA LYS A 693 -43.32 -15.73 64.80
C LYS A 693 -42.87 -15.52 63.36
N LYS A 694 -43.49 -14.55 62.69
CA LYS A 694 -43.27 -14.24 61.26
C LYS A 694 -41.81 -14.05 60.81
N TYR A 695 -40.92 -13.67 61.74
CA TYR A 695 -39.51 -13.40 61.48
C TYR A 695 -38.55 -14.57 61.71
N THR A 696 -39.04 -15.72 62.17
CA THR A 696 -38.16 -16.89 62.39
C THR A 696 -37.40 -17.24 61.11
N GLU A 697 -36.08 -17.41 61.23
CA GLU A 697 -35.26 -17.91 60.11
C GLU A 697 -35.37 -19.44 60.00
N ALA A 698 -35.87 -20.13 61.05
CA ALA A 698 -36.02 -21.59 61.10
C ALA A 698 -37.16 -22.16 60.22
N LYS A 699 -37.75 -21.36 59.30
CA LYS A 699 -38.85 -21.76 58.41
C LYS A 699 -38.52 -22.98 57.56
N TYR A 700 -37.28 -23.12 57.10
CA TYR A 700 -36.85 -24.29 56.35
C TYR A 700 -37.00 -25.57 57.18
N GLU A 701 -36.43 -25.56 58.38
CA GLU A 701 -36.43 -26.69 59.31
C GLU A 701 -37.86 -27.03 59.76
N ILE A 702 -38.68 -26.01 60.06
CA ILE A 702 -40.08 -26.19 60.43
C ILE A 702 -40.86 -26.85 59.29
N TYR A 703 -40.86 -26.26 58.09
CA TYR A 703 -41.63 -26.79 56.97
C TYR A 703 -41.14 -28.18 56.53
N ASN A 704 -39.83 -28.43 56.59
CA ASN A 704 -39.28 -29.75 56.27
C ASN A 704 -39.80 -30.80 57.27
N PHE A 705 -39.73 -30.50 58.57
CA PHE A 705 -40.18 -31.41 59.61
C PHE A 705 -41.70 -31.63 59.60
N ILE A 706 -42.50 -30.58 59.43
CA ILE A 706 -43.97 -30.70 59.23
C ILE A 706 -44.27 -31.61 58.04
N GLY A 707 -43.56 -31.42 56.91
CA GLY A 707 -43.72 -32.26 55.73
C GLY A 707 -43.44 -33.74 56.03
N ASP A 708 -42.37 -34.03 56.77
CA ASP A 708 -42.02 -35.39 57.18
C ASP A 708 -43.10 -36.02 58.09
N LEU A 709 -43.69 -35.24 59.00
CA LEU A 709 -44.79 -35.69 59.86
C LEU A 709 -46.07 -35.98 59.06
N TYR A 710 -46.40 -35.18 58.05
CA TYR A 710 -47.53 -35.44 57.16
C TYR A 710 -47.36 -36.74 56.35
N ILE A 711 -46.14 -37.07 55.91
CA ILE A 711 -45.84 -38.37 55.27
C ILE A 711 -46.18 -39.51 56.23
N LYS A 712 -45.78 -39.39 57.51
CA LYS A 712 -46.07 -40.42 58.52
C LYS A 712 -47.57 -40.59 58.78
N LEU A 713 -48.36 -39.54 58.61
CA LEU A 713 -49.83 -39.54 58.70
C LEU A 713 -50.53 -40.02 57.41
N GLY A 714 -49.80 -40.28 56.31
CA GLY A 714 -50.39 -40.65 55.02
C GLY A 714 -51.06 -39.49 54.28
N MET A 715 -50.63 -38.25 54.54
CA MET A 715 -51.18 -37.02 53.96
C MET A 715 -50.24 -36.46 52.89
N ASP A 716 -50.07 -37.19 51.78
CA ASP A 716 -49.05 -36.92 50.77
C ASP A 716 -49.14 -35.50 50.14
N ASN A 717 -50.35 -34.98 49.94
CA ASN A 717 -50.53 -33.63 49.38
C ASN A 717 -50.02 -32.55 50.35
N SER A 718 -50.35 -32.65 51.64
CA SER A 718 -49.90 -31.71 52.67
C SER A 718 -48.39 -31.82 52.89
N ALA A 719 -47.83 -33.04 52.84
CA ALA A 719 -46.39 -33.26 52.88
C ALA A 719 -45.67 -32.55 51.74
N ARG A 720 -46.13 -32.75 50.50
CA ARG A 720 -45.56 -32.12 49.31
C ARG A 720 -45.61 -30.61 49.38
N GLU A 721 -46.74 -30.03 49.78
CA GLU A 721 -46.88 -28.58 49.92
C GLU A 721 -45.86 -28.00 50.92
N ASN A 722 -45.65 -28.66 52.05
CA ASN A 722 -44.70 -28.22 53.06
C ASN A 722 -43.23 -28.41 52.61
N HIS A 723 -42.90 -29.51 51.94
CA HIS A 723 -41.57 -29.69 51.36
C HIS A 723 -41.28 -28.68 50.24
N ASP A 724 -42.27 -28.32 49.42
CA ASP A 724 -42.13 -27.26 48.40
C ASP A 724 -41.90 -25.90 49.05
N LYS A 725 -42.62 -25.57 50.13
CA LYS A 725 -42.36 -24.37 50.95
C LYS A 725 -40.95 -24.39 51.54
N ALA A 726 -40.51 -25.51 52.11
CA ALA A 726 -39.16 -25.68 52.66
C ALA A 726 -38.09 -25.45 51.57
N ASN A 727 -38.27 -26.02 50.38
CA ASN A 727 -37.32 -25.86 49.27
C ASN A 727 -37.17 -24.41 48.79
N ARG A 728 -38.22 -23.57 48.90
CA ARG A 728 -38.10 -22.13 48.62
C ARG A 728 -37.13 -21.46 49.61
N TYR A 729 -37.26 -21.75 50.90
CA TYR A 729 -36.36 -21.21 51.93
C TYR A 729 -34.95 -21.81 51.84
N LYS A 730 -34.80 -23.07 51.43
CA LYS A 730 -33.49 -23.74 51.25
C LYS A 730 -32.59 -23.03 50.24
N LYS A 731 -33.15 -22.45 49.17
CA LYS A 731 -32.38 -21.72 48.14
C LYS A 731 -31.78 -20.41 48.67
N LEU A 732 -32.33 -19.82 49.73
CA LEU A 732 -31.85 -18.59 50.35
C LEU A 732 -30.70 -18.85 51.36
N TYR A 733 -30.45 -20.11 51.71
CA TYR A 733 -29.43 -20.56 52.68
C TYR A 733 -28.12 -21.04 52.05
N LYS A 734 -28.08 -21.24 50.72
CA LYS A 734 -26.86 -21.49 49.95
C LYS A 734 -26.37 -20.19 49.34
#